data_AF-A0A1H3ABL1-F1
#
_entry.id   AF-A0A1H3ABL1-F1
#
_cell.length_a   1.000
_cell.length_b   1.000
_cell.length_c   1.000
_cell.angle_alpha   90.00
_cell.angle_beta   90.00
_cell.angle_gamma   90.00
#
_symmetry.space_group_name_H-M   'P 1'
#
loop_
_entity.id
_entity.type
_entity.pdbx_description
1 polymer ?
#
loop_
_entity_poly.entity_id
_entity_poly.type
_entity_poly.pdbx_seq_one_letter_code
_entity_poly.pdbx_strand_id
1 'polypeptide(L)'
;MRNIKLYLILFVTFTIIIISIFPIIQTDYVKAKSNSKLNQRFEIAIKSETNAINLDWNDIGDHYVLESIDRNGDQKTLFSNQQNYYKVNHLETGNIYKFRLTSYNKKNSPIDSAIINTQTLKSPEQISKMEVKKSTGMHNKNFILNKASETQYSIANSFINTIVSEDEIKIQWVNVPDEDNKYEVYKDDKLVKIVEGNTFVDKNIKGNTNVKYSVKGSKKSSAENINIRKKALSSYKIKLNKENEKDLSYEEKEVATIINYTNINKVNSKTNKSYPVKIPGFELPPNVGVVLNYTTFIPQDRVPNPYCIAPVLPTSCDQFDEFNGNNRDFDMWSEEFKTRSHAYVTWDQKTKKIIKKVAHNPQTNVTIGYKDNKEVKRAKASESDIKITDETFGDDWASFTMTVASSNPLLTWDGLSPSPNIDAFYTAKVYNNWDGDFYGAHDQAPSHEFYIFAYPSDSGLPLHKQRLKAFSYLFPNYPDTEWKVSVVNGVANGRIMPDVPDDLDNPQWSPLGGNTQPSNKSTTVQSDGHDFKAIISNASSTEESVSYSLYEDDADSTDTLVGKLNQCKVRTSPNKCIWTNTNKYIDGDNKKAEFYVKQTSTSQRLDLINLFDRKWTKVGEDSEFTLKSDRFSSSGGDFKANITVIKKDDIVNPEYALYEDDEDGSRDDYVGMCKITNNSQECTWENIGNYVDGTNKKAEFYLKNNIEGTDNKLKATFYD
;
A
#
# COMPACT_ATOMS: atom_id res chain seq x y z
N MET A 1 -1.89 19.98 -88.99
CA MET A 1 -2.97 19.08 -88.54
C MET A 1 -2.60 18.51 -87.18
N ARG A 2 -3.48 18.73 -86.19
CA ARG A 2 -3.56 18.15 -84.83
C ARG A 2 -2.35 18.36 -83.90
N ASN A 3 -2.33 19.40 -83.07
CA ASN A 3 -3.06 19.62 -81.80
C ASN A 3 -2.65 18.69 -80.64
N ILE A 4 -1.82 19.30 -79.80
CA ILE A 4 -1.54 19.04 -78.39
C ILE A 4 -2.85 19.08 -77.57
N LYS A 5 -3.06 18.09 -76.70
CA LYS A 5 -3.80 18.27 -75.44
C LYS A 5 -3.13 17.48 -74.31
N LEU A 6 -2.49 18.24 -73.45
CA LEU A 6 -2.17 17.93 -72.05
C LEU A 6 -3.44 17.45 -71.33
N TYR A 7 -3.39 16.33 -70.62
CA TYR A 7 -4.31 16.03 -69.53
C TYR A 7 -3.52 15.83 -68.25
N LEU A 8 -3.66 16.84 -67.39
CA LEU A 8 -3.23 16.88 -66.00
C LEU A 8 -4.16 15.93 -65.22
N ILE A 9 -3.66 14.79 -64.75
CA ILE A 9 -4.39 13.95 -63.79
C ILE A 9 -3.92 14.38 -62.40
N LEU A 10 -4.75 15.17 -61.73
CA LEU A 10 -4.67 15.42 -60.30
C LEU A 10 -4.88 14.09 -59.56
N PHE A 11 -3.83 13.57 -58.92
CA PHE A 11 -4.00 12.63 -57.82
C PHE A 11 -4.33 13.45 -56.57
N VAL A 12 -5.63 13.61 -56.29
CA VAL A 12 -6.10 14.05 -54.98
C VAL A 12 -5.96 12.85 -54.05
N THR A 13 -4.91 12.84 -53.23
CA THR A 13 -4.83 11.97 -52.07
C THR A 13 -5.88 12.43 -51.06
N PHE A 14 -7.00 11.71 -51.02
CA PHE A 14 -7.99 11.83 -49.96
C PHE A 14 -7.40 11.25 -48.68
N THR A 15 -6.67 12.07 -47.91
CA THR A 15 -6.35 11.76 -46.52
C THR A 15 -7.67 11.85 -45.77
N ILE A 16 -8.34 10.71 -45.59
CA ILE A 16 -9.46 10.60 -44.65
C ILE A 16 -8.86 10.72 -43.25
N ILE A 17 -8.80 11.97 -42.75
CA ILE A 17 -8.66 12.22 -41.33
C ILE A 17 -9.98 11.78 -40.73
N ILE A 18 -10.03 10.56 -40.21
CA ILE A 18 -11.08 10.15 -39.27
C ILE A 18 -10.82 10.97 -38.01
N ILE A 19 -11.37 12.19 -37.98
CA ILE A 19 -11.58 12.93 -36.74
C ILE A 19 -12.66 12.12 -36.03
N SER A 20 -12.22 11.17 -35.20
CA SER A 20 -13.06 10.64 -34.14
C SER A 20 -13.40 11.83 -33.25
N ILE A 21 -14.55 12.44 -33.51
CA ILE A 21 -15.18 13.41 -32.62
C ILE A 21 -15.56 12.60 -31.39
N PHE A 22 -14.60 12.41 -30.48
CA PHE A 22 -14.95 12.14 -29.10
C PHE A 22 -15.83 13.32 -28.69
N PRO A 23 -17.07 13.09 -28.21
CA PRO A 23 -17.78 14.16 -27.54
C PRO A 23 -16.85 14.59 -26.40
N ILE A 24 -16.31 15.80 -26.52
CA ILE A 24 -15.81 16.54 -25.37
C ILE A 24 -17.07 16.71 -24.53
N ILE A 25 -17.28 15.79 -23.60
CA ILE A 25 -18.24 15.99 -22.53
C ILE A 25 -17.63 17.13 -21.73
N GLN A 26 -18.02 18.35 -22.10
CA GLN A 26 -17.97 19.48 -21.19
C GLN A 26 -18.79 19.01 -19.99
N THR A 27 -18.09 18.61 -18.93
CA THR A 27 -18.68 18.52 -17.61
C THR A 27 -19.10 19.95 -17.29
N ASP A 28 -20.34 20.30 -17.61
CA ASP A 28 -20.99 21.47 -17.04
C ASP A 28 -21.12 21.18 -15.55
N TYR A 29 -20.07 21.56 -14.82
CA TYR A 29 -20.10 21.62 -13.39
C TYR A 29 -21.14 22.67 -13.06
N VAL A 30 -22.33 22.22 -12.63
CA VAL A 30 -23.32 23.11 -12.03
C VAL A 30 -22.61 23.76 -10.85
N LYS A 31 -22.21 25.03 -11.01
CA LYS A 31 -21.75 25.88 -9.91
C LYS A 31 -22.91 26.00 -8.93
N ALA A 32 -22.97 25.09 -7.97
CA ALA A 32 -23.68 25.34 -6.74
C ALA A 32 -22.96 26.51 -6.06
N LYS A 33 -23.45 27.73 -6.26
CA LYS A 33 -23.17 28.86 -5.37
C LYS A 33 -23.80 28.54 -4.01
N SER A 34 -23.14 27.68 -3.25
CA SER A 34 -23.38 27.49 -1.84
C SER A 34 -22.73 28.66 -1.11
N ASN A 35 -23.52 29.69 -0.80
CA ASN A 35 -23.13 30.85 0.02
C ASN A 35 -23.01 30.51 1.52
N SER A 36 -22.72 29.26 1.90
CA SER A 36 -22.57 28.89 3.30
C SER A 36 -21.12 28.48 3.61
N LYS A 37 -20.44 29.30 4.44
CA LYS A 37 -19.21 28.96 5.19
C LYS A 37 -19.42 27.81 6.22
N LEU A 38 -20.35 26.89 5.95
CA LEU A 38 -20.78 25.83 6.87
C LEU A 38 -19.96 24.56 6.73
N ASN A 39 -19.29 24.34 5.59
CA ASN A 39 -18.42 23.19 5.41
C ASN A 39 -16.99 23.59 5.78
N GLN A 40 -16.46 23.07 6.89
CA GLN A 40 -15.08 23.34 7.32
C GLN A 40 -14.04 22.45 6.61
N ARG A 41 -14.43 21.75 5.54
CA ARG A 41 -13.59 20.80 4.81
C ARG A 41 -13.50 21.14 3.33
N PHE A 42 -12.35 20.85 2.74
CA PHE A 42 -12.11 21.02 1.32
C PHE A 42 -12.92 20.04 0.45
N GLU A 43 -13.65 20.60 -0.50
CA GLU A 43 -14.20 19.93 -1.67
C GLU A 43 -13.37 20.36 -2.87
N ILE A 44 -12.45 19.50 -3.32
CA ILE A 44 -11.48 19.80 -4.38
C ILE A 44 -11.87 19.09 -5.67
N ALA A 45 -11.97 19.86 -6.75
CA ALA A 45 -12.11 19.37 -8.11
C ALA A 45 -10.78 19.49 -8.85
N ILE A 46 -10.40 18.42 -9.56
CA ILE A 46 -9.12 18.31 -10.27
C ILE A 46 -9.39 18.07 -11.74
N LYS A 47 -8.81 18.90 -12.61
CA LYS A 47 -8.84 18.69 -14.07
C LYS A 47 -7.44 18.69 -14.64
N SER A 48 -7.00 17.51 -15.07
CA SER A 48 -5.70 17.29 -15.69
C SER A 48 -5.70 17.62 -17.18
N GLU A 49 -4.64 18.30 -17.62
CA GLU A 49 -4.27 18.53 -19.02
C GLU A 49 -2.92 17.85 -19.29
N THR A 50 -2.42 17.91 -20.53
CA THR A 50 -1.13 17.29 -20.89
C THR A 50 0.08 18.02 -20.29
N ASN A 51 -0.06 19.29 -19.92
CA ASN A 51 1.03 20.11 -19.37
C ASN A 51 0.58 21.03 -18.23
N ALA A 52 -0.60 20.80 -17.68
CA ALA A 52 -1.18 21.61 -16.63
C ALA A 52 -2.16 20.82 -15.78
N ILE A 53 -2.40 21.31 -14.56
CA ILE A 53 -3.41 20.80 -13.64
C ILE A 53 -4.22 21.98 -13.13
N ASN A 54 -5.53 21.93 -13.31
CA ASN A 54 -6.46 22.90 -12.74
C ASN A 54 -7.02 22.35 -11.44
N LEU A 55 -6.95 23.16 -10.39
CA LEU A 55 -7.49 22.87 -9.07
C LEU A 55 -8.54 23.93 -8.75
N ASP A 56 -9.74 23.49 -8.40
CA ASP A 56 -10.84 24.33 -7.92
C ASP A 56 -11.31 23.78 -6.57
N TRP A 57 -11.62 24.65 -5.60
CA TRP A 57 -12.10 24.22 -4.28
C TRP A 57 -13.23 25.09 -3.74
N ASN A 58 -13.98 24.60 -2.76
CA ASN A 58 -15.01 25.36 -2.06
C ASN A 58 -14.40 26.45 -1.14
N ASP A 59 -15.16 27.52 -0.91
CA ASP A 59 -14.73 28.63 -0.06
C ASP A 59 -14.98 28.32 1.44
N ILE A 60 -13.90 27.97 2.16
CA ILE A 60 -13.92 27.57 3.58
C ILE A 60 -13.05 28.46 4.49
N GLY A 61 -12.18 29.29 3.92
CA GLY A 61 -11.24 30.16 4.62
C GLY A 61 -11.18 31.57 4.04
N ASP A 62 -10.41 32.44 4.66
CA ASP A 62 -10.19 33.82 4.20
C ASP A 62 -8.91 33.96 3.34
N HIS A 63 -8.03 32.94 3.39
CA HIS A 63 -6.78 32.85 2.65
C HIS A 63 -6.42 31.39 2.38
N TYR A 64 -5.79 31.11 1.24
CA TYR A 64 -5.38 29.77 0.81
C TYR A 64 -3.92 29.78 0.37
N VAL A 65 -3.21 28.72 0.72
CA VAL A 65 -1.84 28.45 0.28
C VAL A 65 -1.80 27.11 -0.45
N LEU A 66 -1.26 27.10 -1.67
CA LEU A 66 -1.01 25.90 -2.44
C LEU A 66 0.50 25.75 -2.67
N GLU A 67 1.03 24.59 -2.30
CA GLU A 67 2.44 24.25 -2.39
C GLU A 67 2.60 23.02 -3.27
N SER A 68 3.59 23.03 -4.18
CA SER A 68 4.07 21.78 -4.77
C SER A 68 5.00 21.09 -3.78
N ILE A 69 4.83 19.78 -3.64
CA ILE A 69 5.75 18.94 -2.89
C ILE A 69 6.56 18.15 -3.91
N ASP A 70 7.88 18.31 -3.89
CA ASP A 70 8.75 17.51 -4.75
C ASP A 70 8.99 16.11 -4.18
N ARG A 71 9.80 15.31 -4.87
CA ARG A 71 10.07 13.91 -4.51
C ARG A 71 10.91 13.75 -3.25
N ASN A 72 11.70 14.77 -2.89
CA ASN A 72 12.48 14.83 -1.65
C ASN A 72 11.61 15.30 -0.47
N GLY A 73 10.38 15.76 -0.74
CA GLY A 73 9.48 16.34 0.25
C GLY A 73 9.63 17.86 0.39
N ASP A 74 10.46 18.50 -0.44
CA ASP A 74 10.65 19.94 -0.40
C ASP A 74 9.41 20.64 -0.93
N GLN A 75 9.01 21.70 -0.23
CA GLN A 75 7.78 22.44 -0.50
C GLN A 75 8.12 23.76 -1.19
N LYS A 76 7.38 24.06 -2.26
CA LYS A 76 7.46 25.33 -2.96
C LYS A 76 6.06 25.92 -3.09
N THR A 77 5.85 27.09 -2.48
CA THR A 77 4.61 27.84 -2.64
C THR A 77 4.43 28.24 -4.10
N LEU A 78 3.31 27.81 -4.69
CA LEU A 78 2.89 28.18 -6.04
C LEU A 78 1.90 29.34 -6.00
N PHE A 79 1.10 29.39 -4.94
CA PHE A 79 -0.02 30.28 -4.81
C PHE A 79 -0.33 30.57 -3.34
N SER A 80 -0.67 31.82 -3.05
CA SER A 80 -1.02 32.31 -1.72
C SER A 80 -1.91 33.55 -1.87
N ASN A 81 -3.23 33.36 -1.92
CA ASN A 81 -4.20 34.46 -2.01
C ASN A 81 -5.62 34.03 -1.55
N GLN A 82 -6.66 34.81 -1.87
CA GLN A 82 -8.05 34.56 -1.45
C GLN A 82 -8.90 33.80 -2.49
N GLN A 83 -8.37 33.57 -3.68
CA GLN A 83 -9.05 32.83 -4.74
C GLN A 83 -9.13 31.35 -4.35
N ASN A 84 -10.19 30.70 -4.80
CA ASN A 84 -10.45 29.30 -4.55
C ASN A 84 -10.20 28.41 -5.80
N TYR A 85 -9.31 28.87 -6.66
CA TYR A 85 -8.90 28.17 -7.87
C TYR A 85 -7.45 28.49 -8.21
N TYR A 86 -6.75 27.54 -8.83
CA TYR A 86 -5.42 27.76 -9.37
C TYR A 86 -5.10 26.79 -10.53
N LYS A 87 -4.45 27.30 -11.58
CA LYS A 87 -3.92 26.50 -12.69
C LYS A 87 -2.41 26.39 -12.57
N VAL A 88 -1.92 25.19 -12.28
CA VAL A 88 -0.49 24.87 -12.31
C VAL A 88 -0.10 24.58 -13.76
N ASN A 89 0.75 25.42 -14.35
CA ASN A 89 1.18 25.32 -15.75
C ASN A 89 2.63 24.80 -15.87
N HIS A 90 3.06 24.53 -17.11
CA HIS A 90 4.43 24.12 -17.46
C HIS A 90 4.86 22.82 -16.77
N LEU A 91 3.91 21.91 -16.60
CA LEU A 91 4.15 20.58 -16.07
C LEU A 91 4.59 19.63 -17.19
N GLU A 92 5.42 18.66 -16.84
CA GLU A 92 5.80 17.55 -17.72
C GLU A 92 4.59 16.67 -18.01
N THR A 93 4.53 16.17 -19.24
CA THR A 93 3.42 15.34 -19.72
C THR A 93 3.51 13.90 -19.21
N GLY A 94 2.37 13.36 -18.76
CA GLY A 94 2.26 12.00 -18.24
C GLY A 94 2.94 11.80 -16.89
N ASN A 95 3.15 12.86 -16.10
CA ASN A 95 3.92 12.83 -14.87
C ASN A 95 3.04 13.00 -13.62
N ILE A 96 3.45 12.35 -12.53
CA ILE A 96 2.75 12.40 -11.23
C ILE A 96 3.21 13.66 -10.48
N TYR A 97 2.25 14.36 -9.89
CA TYR A 97 2.45 15.57 -9.10
C TYR A 97 1.75 15.48 -7.74
N LYS A 98 2.38 16.13 -6.76
CA LYS A 98 1.89 16.22 -5.39
C LYS A 98 1.79 17.67 -4.97
N PHE A 99 0.66 18.02 -4.36
CA PHE A 99 0.39 19.36 -3.85
C PHE A 99 -0.12 19.29 -2.42
N ARG A 100 0.13 20.36 -1.66
CA ARG A 100 -0.51 20.64 -0.37
C ARG A 100 -1.37 21.88 -0.53
N LEU A 101 -2.65 21.76 -0.21
CA LEU A 101 -3.57 22.90 -0.13
C LEU A 101 -3.93 23.13 1.33
N THR A 102 -3.76 24.35 1.82
CA THR A 102 -4.10 24.73 3.19
C THR A 102 -4.96 25.99 3.19
N SER A 103 -6.06 25.97 3.96
CA SER A 103 -6.92 27.13 4.18
C SER A 103 -6.61 27.78 5.53
N TYR A 104 -6.75 29.10 5.60
CA TYR A 104 -6.49 29.90 6.79
C TYR A 104 -7.65 30.85 7.06
N ASN A 105 -7.91 31.12 8.34
CA ASN A 105 -8.84 32.16 8.76
C ASN A 105 -8.17 33.56 8.77
N LYS A 106 -8.95 34.62 9.05
CA LYS A 106 -8.43 36.00 9.20
C LYS A 106 -7.29 36.18 10.22
N LYS A 107 -7.12 35.25 11.17
CA LYS A 107 -6.05 35.26 12.18
C LYS A 107 -4.83 34.44 11.74
N ASN A 108 -4.76 34.03 10.47
CA ASN A 108 -3.74 33.13 9.92
C ASN A 108 -3.63 31.77 10.64
N SER A 109 -4.70 31.31 11.28
CA SER A 109 -4.75 29.94 11.81
C SER A 109 -5.27 28.98 10.73
N PRO A 110 -4.64 27.81 10.54
CA PRO A 110 -5.09 26.83 9.56
C PRO A 110 -6.50 26.31 9.93
N ILE A 111 -7.37 26.17 8.93
CA ILE A 111 -8.72 25.63 9.06
C ILE A 111 -8.72 24.17 8.60
N ASP A 112 -8.21 23.91 7.40
CA ASP A 112 -8.13 22.58 6.81
C ASP A 112 -6.89 22.44 5.92
N SER A 113 -6.42 21.22 5.72
CA SER A 113 -5.27 20.92 4.86
C SER A 113 -5.45 19.57 4.17
N ALA A 114 -5.07 19.50 2.90
CA ALA A 114 -5.13 18.28 2.11
C ALA A 114 -3.89 18.06 1.25
N ILE A 115 -3.41 16.82 1.17
CA ILE A 115 -2.44 16.37 0.17
C ILE A 115 -3.19 15.87 -1.06
N ILE A 116 -2.84 16.44 -2.20
CA ILE A 116 -3.41 16.11 -3.51
C ILE A 116 -2.34 15.38 -4.31
N ASN A 117 -2.57 14.12 -4.68
CA ASN A 117 -1.78 13.41 -5.67
C ASN A 117 -2.58 13.29 -6.97
N THR A 118 -1.95 13.62 -8.10
CA THR A 118 -2.61 13.67 -9.41
C THR A 118 -1.59 13.49 -10.54
N GLN A 119 -2.03 13.35 -11.79
CA GLN A 119 -1.17 13.15 -12.96
C GLN A 119 -1.59 14.10 -14.10
N THR A 120 -0.62 14.59 -14.87
CA THR A 120 -0.91 15.17 -16.20
C THR A 120 -1.27 14.07 -17.21
N LEU A 121 -2.08 14.41 -18.21
CA LEU A 121 -2.43 13.46 -19.27
C LEU A 121 -1.18 13.10 -20.10
N LYS A 122 -1.09 11.86 -20.58
CA LYS A 122 -0.11 11.45 -21.58
C LYS A 122 -0.47 12.02 -22.95
N SER A 123 0.54 12.35 -23.75
CA SER A 123 0.35 12.80 -25.13
C SER A 123 -0.15 11.65 -26.02
N PRO A 124 -0.79 11.94 -27.17
CA PRO A 124 -1.16 10.92 -28.14
C PRO A 124 0.01 10.01 -28.58
N GLU A 125 1.21 10.57 -28.67
CA GLU A 125 2.43 9.81 -29.01
C GLU A 125 2.82 8.84 -27.89
N GLN A 126 2.76 9.27 -26.62
CA GLN A 126 3.04 8.40 -25.48
C GLN A 126 2.01 7.26 -25.38
N ILE A 127 0.73 7.55 -25.61
CA ILE A 127 -0.32 6.53 -25.65
C ILE A 127 -0.03 5.53 -26.78
N SER A 128 0.21 6.01 -27.99
CA SER A 128 0.52 5.14 -29.14
C SER A 128 1.73 4.24 -28.88
N LYS A 129 2.80 4.77 -28.28
CA LYS A 129 3.96 3.97 -27.87
C LYS A 129 3.60 2.89 -26.83
N MET A 130 2.73 3.20 -25.86
CA MET A 130 2.28 2.22 -24.87
C MET A 130 1.41 1.12 -25.50
N GLU A 131 0.51 1.48 -26.42
CA GLU A 131 -0.30 0.50 -27.16
C GLU A 131 0.56 -0.39 -28.06
N VAL A 132 1.54 0.18 -28.75
CA VAL A 132 2.51 -0.61 -29.54
C VAL A 132 3.28 -1.56 -28.63
N LYS A 133 3.79 -1.08 -27.49
CA LYS A 133 4.51 -1.93 -26.51
C LYS A 133 3.64 -3.09 -26.05
N LYS A 134 2.37 -2.83 -25.70
CA LYS A 134 1.38 -3.86 -25.39
C LYS A 134 1.25 -4.88 -26.51
N SER A 135 0.93 -4.44 -27.73
CA SER A 135 0.72 -5.35 -28.86
C SER A 135 1.99 -6.15 -29.23
N THR A 136 3.18 -5.60 -29.01
CA THR A 136 4.45 -6.30 -29.26
C THR A 136 4.89 -7.21 -28.12
N GLY A 137 4.53 -6.89 -26.87
CA GLY A 137 4.88 -7.63 -25.67
C GLY A 137 3.96 -8.82 -25.41
N MET A 138 2.71 -8.73 -25.85
CA MET A 138 1.79 -9.87 -25.96
C MET A 138 2.17 -10.65 -27.24
N HIS A 139 2.97 -11.71 -27.10
CA HIS A 139 3.69 -12.36 -28.20
C HIS A 139 2.80 -13.14 -29.18
N ASN A 140 2.16 -12.43 -30.11
CA ASN A 140 1.28 -13.06 -31.10
C ASN A 140 1.99 -13.34 -32.44
N LYS A 141 3.11 -14.08 -32.42
CA LYS A 141 3.95 -14.27 -33.63
C LYS A 141 3.54 -15.39 -34.58
N ASN A 142 2.67 -16.33 -34.21
CA ASN A 142 2.43 -17.53 -35.04
C ASN A 142 0.98 -17.98 -35.29
N PHE A 143 -0.05 -17.19 -34.96
CA PHE A 143 -1.41 -17.48 -35.44
C PHE A 143 -1.97 -16.32 -36.25
N ILE A 144 -2.14 -16.55 -37.55
CA ILE A 144 -2.84 -15.65 -38.47
C ILE A 144 -4.29 -15.56 -37.99
N LEU A 145 -4.63 -14.54 -37.17
CA LEU A 145 -5.96 -13.94 -36.96
C LEU A 145 -5.88 -12.80 -35.89
N ASN A 146 -4.86 -11.93 -35.97
CA ASN A 146 -4.52 -10.98 -34.89
C ASN A 146 -5.10 -9.58 -35.06
N LYS A 147 -6.43 -9.45 -34.89
CA LYS A 147 -7.07 -8.14 -34.66
C LYS A 147 -8.22 -8.17 -33.64
N ALA A 148 -8.63 -9.34 -33.18
CA ALA A 148 -9.86 -9.49 -32.39
C ALA A 148 -9.65 -9.53 -30.86
N SER A 149 -8.46 -9.86 -30.37
CA SER A 149 -8.13 -9.83 -28.94
C SER A 149 -7.54 -8.51 -28.46
N GLU A 150 -7.16 -7.61 -29.38
CA GLU A 150 -6.74 -6.27 -28.99
C GLU A 150 -7.86 -5.59 -28.21
N THR A 151 -7.50 -5.13 -27.02
CA THR A 151 -8.36 -4.30 -26.18
C THR A 151 -8.71 -3.03 -26.92
N GLN A 152 -10.00 -2.76 -27.12
CA GLN A 152 -10.43 -1.58 -27.86
C GLN A 152 -10.34 -0.30 -27.00
N TYR A 153 -10.47 -0.46 -25.69
CA TYR A 153 -10.56 0.66 -24.76
C TYR A 153 -9.28 0.75 -23.94
N SER A 154 -8.32 1.54 -24.42
CA SER A 154 -7.05 1.79 -23.73
C SER A 154 -7.26 2.45 -22.36
N ILE A 155 -6.46 2.02 -21.38
CA ILE A 155 -6.35 2.71 -20.08
C ILE A 155 -5.02 3.45 -19.89
N ALA A 156 -4.24 3.68 -20.95
CA ALA A 156 -2.96 4.37 -20.88
C ALA A 156 -3.06 5.74 -20.17
N ASN A 157 -4.20 6.43 -20.39
CA ASN A 157 -4.52 7.75 -19.83
C ASN A 157 -5.47 7.71 -18.63
N SER A 158 -5.76 6.54 -18.08
CA SER A 158 -6.59 6.39 -16.89
C SER A 158 -5.73 6.48 -15.63
N PHE A 159 -6.20 7.10 -14.56
CA PHE A 159 -5.49 7.18 -13.27
C PHE A 159 -6.47 7.58 -12.17
N ILE A 160 -6.03 7.47 -10.92
CA ILE A 160 -6.77 7.92 -9.75
C ILE A 160 -6.05 9.11 -9.13
N ASN A 161 -6.77 10.22 -8.97
CA ASN A 161 -6.37 11.30 -8.09
C ASN A 161 -6.71 10.93 -6.65
N THR A 162 -5.86 11.29 -5.70
CA THR A 162 -6.13 11.14 -4.27
C THR A 162 -6.08 12.49 -3.58
N ILE A 163 -7.09 12.79 -2.78
CA ILE A 163 -7.13 13.93 -1.87
C ILE A 163 -7.17 13.33 -0.47
N VAL A 164 -6.05 13.46 0.24
CA VAL A 164 -5.88 12.92 1.59
C VAL A 164 -6.05 14.09 2.55
N SER A 165 -6.97 13.99 3.50
CA SER A 165 -7.18 14.94 4.61
C SER A 165 -6.91 14.26 5.96
N GLU A 166 -7.17 14.93 7.09
CA GLU A 166 -6.88 14.40 8.44
C GLU A 166 -7.68 13.13 8.78
N ASP A 167 -8.92 13.03 8.30
CA ASP A 167 -9.93 12.02 8.67
C ASP A 167 -10.58 11.34 7.46
N GLU A 168 -10.19 11.71 6.24
CA GLU A 168 -10.72 11.10 5.03
C GLU A 168 -9.71 11.00 3.88
N ILE A 169 -9.93 10.03 3.00
CA ILE A 169 -9.29 9.91 1.69
C ILE A 169 -10.38 9.93 0.62
N LYS A 170 -10.33 10.91 -0.26
CA LYS A 170 -11.19 11.00 -1.44
C LYS A 170 -10.40 10.58 -2.68
N ILE A 171 -10.96 9.67 -3.46
CA ILE A 171 -10.41 9.25 -4.74
C ILE A 171 -11.31 9.70 -5.89
N GLN A 172 -10.70 10.18 -6.97
CA GLN A 172 -11.37 10.57 -8.21
C GLN A 172 -10.68 9.89 -9.38
N TRP A 173 -11.38 9.07 -10.14
CA TRP A 173 -10.79 8.40 -11.30
C TRP A 173 -11.07 9.14 -12.60
N VAL A 174 -10.09 9.06 -13.49
CA VAL A 174 -10.09 9.74 -14.78
C VAL A 174 -10.00 8.70 -15.89
N ASN A 175 -10.80 8.84 -16.94
CA ASN A 175 -10.76 8.04 -18.17
C ASN A 175 -10.84 6.51 -17.96
N VAL A 176 -11.49 6.00 -16.92
CA VAL A 176 -11.69 4.54 -16.76
C VAL A 176 -12.84 4.10 -17.69
N PRO A 177 -12.60 3.23 -18.68
CA PRO A 177 -13.63 2.79 -19.60
C PRO A 177 -14.75 2.03 -18.89
N ASP A 178 -15.98 2.40 -19.18
CA ASP A 178 -17.18 1.76 -18.64
C ASP A 178 -18.37 1.96 -19.59
N GLU A 179 -19.40 1.11 -19.47
CA GLU A 179 -20.62 1.19 -20.29
C GLU A 179 -21.72 2.07 -19.67
N ASP A 180 -21.86 2.12 -18.35
CA ASP A 180 -23.01 2.72 -17.66
C ASP A 180 -22.68 3.70 -16.53
N ASN A 181 -21.42 4.14 -16.44
CA ASN A 181 -20.85 4.96 -15.38
C ASN A 181 -20.95 4.34 -13.98
N LYS A 182 -20.97 3.00 -13.88
CA LYS A 182 -20.94 2.30 -12.59
C LYS A 182 -19.63 1.55 -12.42
N TYR A 183 -18.94 1.88 -11.35
CA TYR A 183 -17.62 1.35 -11.07
C TYR A 183 -17.59 0.58 -9.76
N GLU A 184 -16.90 -0.55 -9.76
CA GLU A 184 -16.61 -1.30 -8.55
C GLU A 184 -15.36 -0.71 -7.88
N VAL A 185 -15.50 -0.26 -6.64
CA VAL A 185 -14.41 0.31 -5.84
C VAL A 185 -13.98 -0.70 -4.78
N TYR A 186 -12.69 -1.00 -4.75
CA TYR A 186 -12.05 -1.92 -3.83
C TYR A 186 -11.07 -1.15 -2.93
N LYS A 187 -11.01 -1.54 -1.65
CA LYS A 187 -9.98 -1.13 -0.69
C LYS A 187 -9.23 -2.38 -0.23
N ASP A 188 -7.92 -2.41 -0.44
CA ASP A 188 -7.05 -3.55 -0.11
C ASP A 188 -7.61 -4.87 -0.63
N ASP A 189 -7.94 -4.87 -1.93
CA ASP A 189 -8.53 -5.98 -2.69
C ASP A 189 -9.93 -6.46 -2.21
N LYS A 190 -10.57 -5.74 -1.28
CA LYS A 190 -11.95 -6.01 -0.85
C LYS A 190 -12.92 -5.02 -1.47
N LEU A 191 -13.98 -5.52 -2.11
CA LEU A 191 -15.05 -4.69 -2.65
C LEU A 191 -15.69 -3.89 -1.51
N VAL A 192 -15.65 -2.56 -1.59
CA VAL A 192 -16.27 -1.68 -0.59
C VAL A 192 -17.55 -1.06 -1.09
N LYS A 193 -17.65 -0.74 -2.38
CA LYS A 193 -18.82 -0.06 -2.94
C LYS A 193 -18.89 -0.17 -4.46
N ILE A 194 -20.10 -0.21 -5.01
CA ILE A 194 -20.37 0.12 -6.42
C ILE A 194 -20.82 1.58 -6.48
N VAL A 195 -20.14 2.39 -7.29
CA VAL A 195 -20.33 3.83 -7.36
C VAL A 195 -20.83 4.25 -8.73
N GLU A 196 -21.90 5.03 -8.77
CA GLU A 196 -22.30 5.77 -9.96
C GLU A 196 -21.56 7.12 -10.01
N GLY A 197 -20.93 7.43 -11.14
CA GLY A 197 -20.05 8.60 -11.28
C GLY A 197 -18.57 8.24 -11.04
N ASN A 198 -17.72 9.23 -10.76
CA ASN A 198 -16.26 9.07 -10.79
C ASN A 198 -15.52 9.38 -9.48
N THR A 199 -16.22 9.38 -8.34
CA THR A 199 -15.66 9.80 -7.04
C THR A 199 -16.09 8.87 -5.91
N PHE A 200 -15.16 8.54 -5.01
CA PHE A 200 -15.42 7.82 -3.77
C PHE A 200 -14.73 8.50 -2.58
N VAL A 201 -15.36 8.46 -1.41
CA VAL A 201 -14.83 9.05 -0.16
C VAL A 201 -14.76 7.97 0.91
N ASP A 202 -13.57 7.73 1.42
CA ASP A 202 -13.31 6.86 2.56
C ASP A 202 -13.07 7.70 3.82
N LYS A 203 -13.92 7.52 4.83
CA LYS A 203 -13.80 8.15 6.15
C LYS A 203 -13.29 7.19 7.23
N ASN A 204 -13.06 5.92 6.86
CA ASN A 204 -12.61 4.87 7.76
C ASN A 204 -11.11 4.66 7.57
N ILE A 205 -10.34 5.72 7.80
CA ILE A 205 -8.88 5.69 7.69
C ILE A 205 -8.25 5.28 9.02
N LYS A 206 -7.27 4.38 8.97
CA LYS A 206 -6.55 3.88 10.15
C LYS A 206 -5.15 4.47 10.16
N GLY A 207 -5.00 5.71 10.61
CA GLY A 207 -3.71 6.38 10.68
C GLY A 207 -2.93 6.39 9.34
N ASN A 208 -1.61 6.47 9.43
CA ASN A 208 -0.70 6.49 8.28
C ASN A 208 -0.32 5.06 7.82
N THR A 209 -1.30 4.17 7.64
CA THR A 209 -1.06 2.85 7.07
C THR A 209 -1.15 2.88 5.56
N ASN A 210 -0.34 2.06 4.88
CA ASN A 210 -0.44 1.87 3.43
C ASN A 210 -1.86 1.43 3.06
N VAL A 211 -2.42 2.03 2.02
CA VAL A 211 -3.76 1.70 1.54
C VAL A 211 -3.78 1.65 0.02
N LYS A 212 -4.40 0.62 -0.53
CA LYS A 212 -4.65 0.45 -1.97
C LYS A 212 -6.12 0.68 -2.28
N TYR A 213 -6.40 1.55 -3.23
CA TYR A 213 -7.72 1.65 -3.87
C TYR A 213 -7.64 1.16 -5.31
N SER A 214 -8.55 0.27 -5.70
CA SER A 214 -8.75 -0.14 -7.11
C SER A 214 -10.15 0.25 -7.56
N VAL A 215 -10.26 0.69 -8.81
CA VAL A 215 -11.51 1.00 -9.50
C VAL A 215 -11.58 0.13 -10.74
N LYS A 216 -12.64 -0.67 -10.83
CA LYS A 216 -12.90 -1.52 -12.00
C LYS A 216 -14.08 -0.98 -12.80
N GLY A 217 -13.88 -0.88 -14.11
CA GLY A 217 -14.91 -0.56 -15.09
C GLY A 217 -15.06 -1.68 -16.11
N SER A 218 -16.25 -1.84 -16.68
CA SER A 218 -16.52 -2.88 -17.67
C SER A 218 -17.14 -2.27 -18.92
N LYS A 219 -16.54 -2.56 -20.08
CA LYS A 219 -17.03 -2.03 -21.34
C LYS A 219 -17.20 -3.10 -22.40
N LYS A 220 -18.37 -3.11 -23.02
CA LYS A 220 -18.73 -4.07 -24.06
C LYS A 220 -17.89 -3.86 -25.32
N SER A 221 -17.23 -4.91 -25.80
CA SER A 221 -16.51 -4.91 -27.07
C SER A 221 -17.47 -4.76 -28.26
N SER A 222 -16.96 -4.30 -29.41
CA SER A 222 -17.76 -4.20 -30.64
C SER A 222 -18.31 -5.57 -31.08
N ALA A 223 -19.50 -5.57 -31.70
CA ALA A 223 -20.13 -6.79 -32.21
C ALA A 223 -19.25 -7.55 -33.22
N GLU A 224 -18.45 -6.82 -34.01
CA GLU A 224 -17.46 -7.40 -34.93
C GLU A 224 -16.39 -8.19 -34.17
N ASN A 225 -15.78 -7.60 -33.13
CA ASN A 225 -14.76 -8.28 -32.32
C ASN A 225 -15.33 -9.50 -31.61
N ILE A 226 -16.52 -9.38 -31.01
CA ILE A 226 -17.22 -10.50 -30.37
C ILE A 226 -17.42 -11.65 -31.37
N ASN A 227 -17.88 -11.35 -32.59
CA ASN A 227 -18.09 -12.36 -33.62
C ASN A 227 -16.78 -13.01 -34.09
N ILE A 228 -15.69 -12.25 -34.22
CA ILE A 228 -14.38 -12.83 -34.58
C ILE A 228 -13.88 -13.74 -33.46
N ARG A 229 -13.95 -13.32 -32.19
CA ARG A 229 -13.58 -14.14 -31.02
C ARG A 229 -14.40 -15.45 -30.98
N LYS A 230 -15.72 -15.37 -31.14
CA LYS A 230 -16.61 -16.55 -31.15
C LYS A 230 -16.28 -17.51 -32.31
N LYS A 231 -16.04 -16.99 -33.52
CA LYS A 231 -15.64 -17.82 -34.68
C LYS A 231 -14.30 -18.52 -34.45
N ALA A 232 -13.32 -17.82 -33.90
CA ALA A 232 -12.01 -18.38 -33.60
C ALA A 232 -12.12 -19.50 -32.53
N LEU A 233 -12.82 -19.26 -31.42
CA LEU A 233 -13.02 -20.27 -30.38
C LEU A 233 -13.81 -21.49 -30.87
N SER A 234 -14.76 -21.29 -31.78
CA SER A 234 -15.48 -22.39 -32.45
C SER A 234 -14.55 -23.25 -33.31
N SER A 235 -13.52 -22.66 -33.94
CA SER A 235 -12.52 -23.42 -34.71
C SER A 235 -11.70 -24.37 -33.84
N TYR A 236 -11.53 -24.04 -32.55
CA TYR A 236 -10.92 -24.90 -31.54
C TYR A 236 -11.90 -25.88 -30.89
N LYS A 237 -13.17 -25.90 -31.32
CA LYS A 237 -14.29 -26.66 -30.73
C LYS A 237 -14.51 -26.38 -29.23
N ILE A 238 -14.12 -25.20 -28.76
CA ILE A 238 -14.37 -24.74 -27.39
C ILE A 238 -15.86 -24.38 -27.26
N LYS A 239 -16.57 -25.06 -26.36
CA LYS A 239 -17.98 -24.74 -26.04
C LYS A 239 -18.04 -23.59 -25.06
N LEU A 240 -18.74 -22.52 -25.44
CA LEU A 240 -18.97 -21.37 -24.57
C LEU A 240 -20.19 -21.63 -23.68
N ASN A 241 -20.04 -21.38 -22.38
CA ASN A 241 -21.16 -21.26 -21.46
C ASN A 241 -21.57 -19.77 -21.33
N LYS A 242 -22.63 -19.47 -20.58
CA LYS A 242 -23.11 -18.08 -20.40
C LYS A 242 -22.07 -17.14 -19.80
N GLU A 243 -21.23 -17.63 -18.91
CA GLU A 243 -20.18 -16.85 -18.24
C GLU A 243 -19.05 -16.50 -19.21
N ASN A 244 -18.54 -17.49 -19.95
CA ASN A 244 -17.55 -17.29 -21.00
C ASN A 244 -18.08 -16.36 -22.10
N GLU A 245 -19.37 -16.44 -22.44
CA GLU A 245 -19.96 -15.50 -23.41
C GLU A 245 -19.95 -14.06 -22.91
N LYS A 246 -20.19 -13.84 -21.60
CA LYS A 246 -20.07 -12.52 -20.98
C LYS A 246 -18.62 -12.05 -21.02
N ASP A 247 -17.68 -12.87 -20.57
CA ASP A 247 -16.25 -12.54 -20.53
C ASP A 247 -15.67 -12.25 -21.91
N LEU A 248 -16.17 -12.90 -22.97
CA LEU A 248 -15.76 -12.60 -24.35
C LEU A 248 -16.34 -11.28 -24.88
N SER A 249 -17.45 -10.84 -24.31
CA SER A 249 -18.20 -9.68 -24.75
C SER A 249 -17.77 -8.39 -24.07
N TYR A 250 -17.09 -8.48 -22.93
CA TYR A 250 -16.73 -7.35 -22.09
C TYR A 250 -15.23 -7.29 -21.84
N GLU A 251 -14.67 -6.09 -21.86
CA GLU A 251 -13.32 -5.81 -21.39
C GLU A 251 -13.41 -5.21 -19.99
N GLU A 252 -12.89 -5.93 -19.00
CA GLU A 252 -12.69 -5.41 -17.65
C GLU A 252 -11.36 -4.65 -17.60
N LYS A 253 -11.38 -3.47 -16.98
CA LYS A 253 -10.20 -2.63 -16.76
C LYS A 253 -10.05 -2.31 -15.30
N GLU A 254 -8.83 -2.39 -14.78
CA GLU A 254 -8.51 -2.00 -13.41
C GLU A 254 -7.56 -0.81 -13.39
N VAL A 255 -7.92 0.22 -12.62
CA VAL A 255 -7.02 1.33 -12.30
C VAL A 255 -6.92 1.43 -10.80
N ALA A 256 -5.70 1.51 -10.28
CA ALA A 256 -5.43 1.53 -8.85
C ALA A 256 -4.46 2.64 -8.45
N THR A 257 -4.51 3.00 -7.17
CA THR A 257 -3.53 3.85 -6.52
C THR A 257 -3.18 3.29 -5.14
N ILE A 258 -1.90 3.39 -4.78
CA ILE A 258 -1.39 3.01 -3.46
C ILE A 258 -0.83 4.26 -2.80
N ILE A 259 -1.39 4.62 -1.66
CA ILE A 259 -0.84 5.68 -0.81
C ILE A 259 0.12 4.99 0.17
N ASN A 260 1.42 5.22 -0.03
CA ASN A 260 2.50 4.53 0.67
C ASN A 260 3.13 5.42 1.75
N TYR A 261 2.86 5.15 3.01
CA TYR A 261 3.42 5.85 4.16
C TYR A 261 4.71 5.21 4.71
N THR A 262 5.21 4.12 4.11
CA THR A 262 6.45 3.47 4.56
C THR A 262 7.65 4.42 4.45
N ASN A 263 8.36 4.66 5.57
CA ASN A 263 9.58 5.48 5.59
C ASN A 263 10.81 4.69 5.11
N ILE A 264 11.17 4.89 3.84
CA ILE A 264 12.21 4.14 3.12
C ILE A 264 13.62 4.37 3.69
N ASN A 265 13.91 5.55 4.25
CA ASN A 265 15.21 5.82 4.86
C ASN A 265 15.44 4.98 6.12
N LYS A 266 14.37 4.62 6.85
CA LYS A 266 14.41 3.70 7.99
C LYS A 266 14.52 2.24 7.54
N VAL A 267 13.86 1.85 6.44
CA VAL A 267 13.93 0.48 5.89
C VAL A 267 15.36 0.13 5.47
N ASN A 268 16.03 1.03 4.75
CA ASN A 268 17.41 0.81 4.29
C ASN A 268 18.48 0.89 5.40
N SER A 269 18.13 1.35 6.61
CA SER A 269 19.07 1.52 7.74
C SER A 269 18.91 0.47 8.85
N LYS A 270 17.76 -0.22 8.94
CA LYS A 270 17.47 -1.20 10.01
C LYS A 270 17.79 -2.67 9.68
N THR A 271 18.02 -3.04 8.42
CA THR A 271 18.17 -4.47 8.06
C THR A 271 19.63 -4.93 8.11
N ASN A 272 20.05 -5.49 9.24
CA ASN A 272 21.16 -6.47 9.29
C ASN A 272 20.75 -7.84 8.72
N LYS A 273 19.46 -8.06 8.44
CA LYS A 273 18.96 -9.17 7.62
C LYS A 273 18.94 -8.72 6.16
N SER A 274 20.09 -8.81 5.50
CA SER A 274 20.10 -8.84 4.04
C SER A 274 19.20 -9.99 3.59
N TYR A 275 18.47 -9.84 2.48
CA TYR A 275 17.97 -11.00 1.74
C TYR A 275 19.16 -11.95 1.52
N PRO A 276 19.24 -13.12 2.20
CA PRO A 276 20.30 -14.05 1.97
C PRO A 276 19.80 -15.11 1.00
N VAL A 277 18.98 -14.74 0.01
CA VAL A 277 18.69 -15.65 -1.09
C VAL A 277 19.85 -15.48 -2.06
N LYS A 278 20.87 -16.33 -1.91
CA LYS A 278 21.82 -16.56 -2.99
C LYS A 278 21.01 -17.11 -4.15
N ILE A 279 20.78 -16.28 -5.16
CA ILE A 279 20.14 -16.71 -6.40
C ILE A 279 21.22 -17.40 -7.24
N PRO A 280 21.12 -18.71 -7.52
CA PRO A 280 22.14 -19.41 -8.28
C PRO A 280 22.36 -18.75 -9.65
N GLY A 281 23.59 -18.39 -9.96
CA GLY A 281 23.95 -17.78 -11.24
C GLY A 281 23.62 -16.29 -11.41
N PHE A 282 23.07 -15.63 -10.38
CA PHE A 282 22.79 -14.19 -10.41
C PHE A 282 23.49 -13.44 -9.29
N GLU A 283 24.32 -12.47 -9.66
CA GLU A 283 24.95 -11.56 -8.70
C GLU A 283 23.98 -10.42 -8.36
N LEU A 284 23.55 -10.38 -7.10
CA LEU A 284 22.69 -9.34 -6.59
C LEU A 284 23.39 -7.97 -6.67
N PRO A 285 22.71 -6.90 -7.12
CA PRO A 285 23.30 -5.57 -7.16
C PRO A 285 23.74 -5.11 -5.75
N PRO A 286 24.89 -4.45 -5.58
CA PRO A 286 25.39 -4.07 -4.25
C PRO A 286 24.71 -2.83 -3.65
N ASN A 287 23.84 -2.15 -4.42
CA ASN A 287 23.26 -0.84 -4.09
C ASN A 287 21.84 -0.96 -3.51
N VAL A 288 21.30 0.12 -2.95
CA VAL A 288 19.91 0.15 -2.48
C VAL A 288 18.94 0.52 -3.60
N GLY A 289 17.68 0.15 -3.48
CA GLY A 289 16.65 0.59 -4.39
C GLY A 289 15.36 -0.19 -4.24
N VAL A 290 14.84 -0.68 -5.37
CA VAL A 290 13.61 -1.46 -5.41
C VAL A 290 13.76 -2.73 -6.23
N VAL A 291 12.98 -3.75 -5.87
CA VAL A 291 12.76 -4.94 -6.71
C VAL A 291 11.32 -4.96 -7.17
N LEU A 292 11.11 -5.07 -8.48
CA LEU A 292 9.81 -5.38 -9.06
C LEU A 292 9.78 -6.89 -9.31
N ASN A 293 8.87 -7.59 -8.64
CA ASN A 293 8.72 -9.04 -8.69
C ASN A 293 7.40 -9.41 -9.36
N TYR A 294 7.47 -9.91 -10.60
CA TYR A 294 6.31 -10.41 -11.33
C TYR A 294 6.38 -11.93 -11.40
N THR A 295 5.35 -12.62 -10.89
CA THR A 295 5.30 -14.08 -10.80
C THR A 295 4.00 -14.62 -11.36
N THR A 296 4.06 -15.79 -12.01
CA THR A 296 2.89 -16.57 -12.40
C THR A 296 2.89 -17.93 -11.71
N PHE A 297 1.71 -18.47 -11.40
CA PHE A 297 1.57 -19.76 -10.73
C PHE A 297 0.20 -20.39 -10.98
N ILE A 298 0.10 -21.71 -10.81
CA ILE A 298 -1.16 -22.45 -10.89
C ILE A 298 -1.60 -22.83 -9.47
N PRO A 299 -2.74 -22.32 -8.95
CA PRO A 299 -3.11 -22.53 -7.55
C PRO A 299 -3.32 -24.00 -7.13
N GLN A 300 -3.74 -24.85 -8.06
CA GLN A 300 -4.01 -26.27 -7.80
C GLN A 300 -2.71 -27.08 -7.72
N ASP A 301 -2.76 -28.28 -7.13
CA ASP A 301 -1.63 -29.24 -7.14
C ASP A 301 -1.46 -29.90 -8.52
N ARG A 302 -2.57 -30.28 -9.14
CA ARG A 302 -2.61 -30.82 -10.50
C ARG A 302 -3.75 -30.19 -11.27
N VAL A 303 -3.55 -30.06 -12.57
CA VAL A 303 -4.55 -29.54 -13.49
C VAL A 303 -4.69 -30.47 -14.70
N PRO A 304 -5.92 -30.73 -15.16
CA PRO A 304 -6.13 -31.48 -16.39
C PRO A 304 -5.35 -30.84 -17.54
N ASN A 305 -4.82 -31.67 -18.43
CA ASN A 305 -4.19 -31.21 -19.66
C ASN A 305 -5.21 -30.36 -20.46
N PRO A 306 -5.05 -29.02 -20.50
CA PRO A 306 -6.06 -28.15 -21.12
C PRO A 306 -6.11 -28.32 -22.63
N TYR A 307 -5.11 -29.00 -23.21
CA TYR A 307 -4.98 -29.28 -24.64
C TYR A 307 -5.80 -30.49 -25.08
N CYS A 308 -6.37 -31.25 -24.14
CA CYS A 308 -7.37 -32.27 -24.46
C CYS A 308 -8.75 -31.74 -24.81
N ILE A 309 -8.92 -30.43 -24.70
CA ILE A 309 -10.18 -29.75 -24.96
C ILE A 309 -10.28 -29.31 -26.44
N ALA A 310 -9.15 -29.18 -27.16
CA ALA A 310 -9.09 -28.79 -28.56
C ALA A 310 -8.56 -29.93 -29.46
N PRO A 311 -9.34 -30.50 -30.39
CA PRO A 311 -8.96 -31.66 -31.20
C PRO A 311 -7.94 -31.36 -32.32
N VAL A 312 -7.22 -30.24 -32.21
CA VAL A 312 -6.16 -29.85 -33.15
C VAL A 312 -4.90 -30.70 -32.91
N LEU A 313 -4.74 -31.29 -31.72
CA LEU A 313 -3.55 -32.05 -31.30
C LEU A 313 -3.92 -33.33 -30.54
N PRO A 314 -4.60 -34.31 -31.17
CA PRO A 314 -5.05 -35.53 -30.51
C PRO A 314 -3.92 -36.31 -29.81
N THR A 315 -2.69 -36.18 -30.31
CA THR A 315 -1.49 -36.86 -29.77
C THR A 315 -0.96 -36.31 -28.46
N SER A 316 -1.38 -35.11 -28.02
CA SER A 316 -0.92 -34.53 -26.75
C SER A 316 -1.61 -35.17 -25.54
N CYS A 317 -2.84 -35.67 -25.72
CA CYS A 317 -3.61 -36.40 -24.70
C CYS A 317 -3.16 -37.85 -24.54
N ASP A 318 -2.57 -38.42 -25.58
CA ASP A 318 -1.99 -39.75 -25.51
C ASP A 318 -0.78 -39.76 -24.54
N GLN A 319 -0.10 -38.62 -24.38
CA GLN A 319 1.12 -38.50 -23.57
C GLN A 319 0.86 -38.03 -22.13
N PHE A 320 -0.07 -37.09 -21.92
CA PHE A 320 -0.32 -36.50 -20.60
C PHE A 320 -1.82 -36.29 -20.35
N ASP A 321 -2.31 -36.75 -19.20
CA ASP A 321 -3.66 -36.48 -18.69
C ASP A 321 -3.69 -35.18 -17.86
N GLU A 322 -2.61 -34.90 -17.12
CA GLU A 322 -2.51 -33.77 -16.20
C GLU A 322 -1.10 -33.16 -16.19
N PHE A 323 -1.00 -31.91 -15.72
CA PHE A 323 0.26 -31.25 -15.39
C PHE A 323 0.28 -30.82 -13.92
N ASN A 324 1.47 -30.72 -13.33
CA ASN A 324 1.58 -30.15 -11.98
C ASN A 324 1.21 -28.67 -11.98
N GLY A 325 0.45 -28.24 -10.98
CA GLY A 325 0.38 -26.86 -10.58
C GLY A 325 1.43 -26.53 -9.52
N ASN A 326 1.10 -25.59 -8.63
CA ASN A 326 1.98 -25.07 -7.58
C ASN A 326 1.38 -25.18 -6.17
N ASN A 327 0.13 -25.63 -6.05
CA ASN A 327 -0.57 -25.84 -4.77
C ASN A 327 -0.43 -24.68 -3.77
N ARG A 328 -0.67 -23.45 -4.21
CA ARG A 328 -0.53 -22.25 -3.37
C ARG A 328 -1.55 -21.18 -3.68
N ASP A 329 -1.64 -20.20 -2.79
CA ASP A 329 -2.30 -18.92 -3.04
C ASP A 329 -1.26 -17.80 -3.24
N PHE A 330 -1.70 -16.55 -3.38
CA PHE A 330 -0.84 -15.38 -3.48
C PHE A 330 0.12 -15.30 -2.30
N ASP A 331 1.39 -15.45 -2.61
CA ASP A 331 2.49 -15.41 -1.66
C ASP A 331 3.72 -14.93 -2.41
N MET A 332 4.15 -13.73 -2.05
CA MET A 332 5.26 -13.05 -2.69
C MET A 332 6.61 -13.75 -2.43
N TRP A 333 6.67 -14.65 -1.44
CA TRP A 333 7.86 -15.37 -0.99
C TRP A 333 7.94 -16.80 -1.51
N SER A 334 6.88 -17.29 -2.13
CA SER A 334 6.82 -18.69 -2.51
C SER A 334 7.91 -19.05 -3.53
N GLU A 335 8.56 -20.20 -3.38
CA GLU A 335 9.45 -20.75 -4.41
C GLU A 335 8.67 -21.58 -5.46
N GLU A 336 7.35 -21.72 -5.28
CA GLU A 336 6.47 -22.47 -6.18
C GLU A 336 5.82 -21.55 -7.21
N PHE A 337 6.35 -21.54 -8.44
CA PHE A 337 5.87 -20.69 -9.53
C PHE A 337 6.00 -21.39 -10.90
N LYS A 338 5.52 -20.74 -11.97
CA LYS A 338 5.77 -21.14 -13.37
C LYS A 338 6.79 -20.21 -14.03
N THR A 339 6.56 -18.91 -13.96
CA THR A 339 7.51 -17.87 -14.39
C THR A 339 7.70 -16.83 -13.30
N ARG A 340 8.89 -16.25 -13.22
CA ARG A 340 9.24 -15.17 -12.28
C ARG A 340 10.22 -14.21 -12.92
N SER A 341 10.00 -12.92 -12.74
CA SER A 341 10.91 -11.85 -13.14
C SER A 341 11.21 -10.97 -11.94
N HIS A 342 12.48 -10.89 -11.56
CA HIS A 342 12.98 -9.89 -10.63
C HIS A 342 13.72 -8.80 -11.41
N ALA A 343 13.18 -7.58 -11.37
CA ALA A 343 13.81 -6.39 -11.94
C ALA A 343 14.30 -5.47 -10.82
N TYR A 344 15.61 -5.35 -10.69
CA TYR A 344 16.25 -4.52 -9.66
C TYR A 344 16.59 -3.15 -10.24
N VAL A 345 16.01 -2.12 -9.66
CA VAL A 345 16.35 -0.71 -9.94
C VAL A 345 17.08 -0.18 -8.71
N THR A 346 18.32 0.28 -8.88
CA THR A 346 19.16 0.68 -7.75
C THR A 346 19.76 2.07 -7.91
N TRP A 347 20.09 2.68 -6.77
CA TRP A 347 20.72 3.99 -6.65
C TRP A 347 21.99 3.86 -5.82
N ASP A 348 23.03 4.58 -6.22
CA ASP A 348 24.27 4.67 -5.46
C ASP A 348 23.99 5.30 -4.09
N GLN A 349 24.37 4.61 -3.03
CA GLN A 349 24.02 5.03 -1.66
C GLN A 349 24.60 6.38 -1.27
N LYS A 350 25.79 6.73 -1.78
CA LYS A 350 26.55 7.93 -1.41
C LYS A 350 26.08 9.16 -2.18
N THR A 351 25.91 9.01 -3.49
CA THR A 351 25.57 10.09 -4.41
C THR A 351 24.07 10.21 -4.66
N LYS A 352 23.28 9.21 -4.24
CA LYS A 352 21.84 9.07 -4.51
C LYS A 352 21.47 9.03 -6.00
N LYS A 353 22.46 8.92 -6.88
CA LYS A 353 22.25 8.85 -8.33
C LYS A 353 21.82 7.46 -8.74
N ILE A 354 20.93 7.40 -9.71
CA ILE A 354 20.48 6.13 -10.26
C ILE A 354 21.63 5.36 -10.93
N ILE A 355 21.67 4.05 -10.70
CA ILE A 355 22.48 3.13 -11.48
C ILE A 355 21.73 2.88 -12.78
N LYS A 356 22.28 3.37 -13.91
CA LYS A 356 21.66 3.35 -15.24
C LYS A 356 21.67 1.96 -15.89
N LYS A 357 21.17 0.97 -15.17
CA LYS A 357 20.98 -0.42 -15.60
C LYS A 357 19.93 -1.07 -14.71
N VAL A 358 18.94 -1.70 -15.31
CA VAL A 358 18.04 -2.59 -14.59
C VAL A 358 18.70 -3.97 -14.54
N ALA A 359 19.04 -4.46 -13.34
CA ALA A 359 19.51 -5.83 -13.22
C ALA A 359 18.29 -6.78 -13.28
N HIS A 360 18.37 -7.81 -14.10
CA HIS A 360 17.24 -8.70 -14.37
C HIS A 360 17.60 -10.14 -14.06
N ASN A 361 16.76 -10.79 -13.28
CA ASN A 361 16.86 -12.22 -12.98
C ASN A 361 15.54 -12.91 -13.38
N PRO A 362 15.46 -13.43 -14.62
CA PRO A 362 14.34 -14.24 -15.08
C PRO A 362 14.49 -15.69 -14.59
N GLN A 363 13.39 -16.30 -14.14
CA GLN A 363 13.36 -17.68 -13.66
C GLN A 363 12.12 -18.39 -14.18
N THR A 364 12.29 -19.66 -14.54
CA THR A 364 11.19 -20.59 -14.83
C THR A 364 11.35 -21.82 -13.94
N ASN A 365 10.24 -22.44 -13.55
CA ASN A 365 10.27 -23.67 -12.76
C ASN A 365 9.90 -24.90 -13.61
N VAL A 366 10.12 -26.09 -13.05
CA VAL A 366 9.89 -27.36 -13.75
C VAL A 366 8.39 -27.62 -13.94
N THR A 367 8.04 -28.01 -15.16
CA THR A 367 6.74 -28.60 -15.50
C THR A 367 6.86 -30.11 -15.48
N ILE A 368 5.92 -30.77 -14.83
CA ILE A 368 5.79 -32.22 -14.67
C ILE A 368 4.48 -32.65 -15.33
N GLY A 369 4.55 -33.65 -16.21
CA GLY A 369 3.40 -34.25 -16.88
C GLY A 369 3.09 -35.61 -16.28
N TYR A 370 1.80 -35.91 -16.14
CA TYR A 370 1.28 -37.15 -15.58
C TYR A 370 0.42 -37.92 -16.59
N LYS A 371 0.50 -39.25 -16.55
CA LYS A 371 -0.36 -40.18 -17.28
C LYS A 371 -0.80 -41.29 -16.34
N ASP A 372 -2.09 -41.62 -16.32
CA ASP A 372 -2.65 -42.63 -15.41
C ASP A 372 -2.22 -42.41 -13.94
N ASN A 373 -2.27 -41.14 -13.50
CA ASN A 373 -1.82 -40.64 -12.18
C ASN A 373 -0.32 -40.79 -11.86
N LYS A 374 0.52 -41.25 -12.80
CA LYS A 374 1.98 -41.39 -12.62
C LYS A 374 2.73 -40.29 -13.35
N GLU A 375 3.80 -39.79 -12.72
CA GLU A 375 4.72 -38.89 -13.40
C GLU A 375 5.39 -39.62 -14.58
N VAL A 376 5.35 -39.00 -15.75
CA VAL A 376 5.92 -39.58 -16.98
C VAL A 376 7.01 -38.72 -17.61
N LYS A 377 7.02 -37.40 -17.39
CA LYS A 377 8.02 -36.50 -17.97
C LYS A 377 8.16 -35.19 -17.19
N ARG A 378 9.34 -34.59 -17.25
CA ARG A 378 9.66 -33.28 -16.66
C ARG A 378 10.44 -32.43 -17.66
N ALA A 379 10.16 -31.13 -17.73
CA ALA A 379 10.95 -30.18 -18.50
C ALA A 379 10.82 -28.77 -17.92
N LYS A 380 11.80 -27.91 -18.21
CA LYS A 380 11.83 -26.51 -17.76
C LYS A 380 11.72 -25.59 -18.98
N ALA A 381 10.86 -24.57 -18.90
CA ALA A 381 10.69 -23.57 -19.94
C ALA A 381 11.92 -22.66 -20.04
N SER A 382 12.11 -21.95 -21.15
CA SER A 382 13.30 -21.13 -21.32
C SER A 382 13.20 -19.83 -20.50
N GLU A 383 14.24 -19.50 -19.76
CA GLU A 383 14.31 -18.20 -19.04
C GLU A 383 14.44 -17.02 -20.02
N SER A 384 14.87 -17.28 -21.27
CA SER A 384 14.89 -16.27 -22.32
C SER A 384 13.50 -15.83 -22.77
N ASP A 385 12.43 -16.52 -22.35
CA ASP A 385 11.04 -16.15 -22.61
C ASP A 385 10.59 -14.94 -21.77
N ILE A 386 11.40 -14.54 -20.79
CA ILE A 386 11.17 -13.42 -19.88
C ILE A 386 12.24 -12.37 -20.15
N LYS A 387 11.85 -11.14 -20.51
CA LYS A 387 12.79 -10.10 -20.97
C LYS A 387 12.47 -8.73 -20.40
N ILE A 388 13.53 -7.95 -20.17
CA ILE A 388 13.46 -6.50 -19.97
C ILE A 388 13.97 -5.79 -21.23
N THR A 389 13.25 -4.77 -21.67
CA THR A 389 13.59 -3.91 -22.81
C THR A 389 13.24 -2.45 -22.53
N ASP A 390 13.57 -1.56 -23.47
CA ASP A 390 13.22 -0.13 -23.44
C ASP A 390 13.66 0.61 -22.17
N GLU A 391 14.82 0.24 -21.63
CA GLU A 391 15.39 0.91 -20.47
C GLU A 391 15.69 2.38 -20.77
N THR A 392 15.13 3.26 -19.97
CA THR A 392 15.34 4.71 -20.00
C THR A 392 15.54 5.21 -18.57
N PHE A 393 16.37 6.23 -18.42
CA PHE A 393 16.79 6.71 -17.10
C PHE A 393 16.77 8.23 -17.06
N GLY A 394 16.20 8.78 -15.99
CA GLY A 394 16.38 10.16 -15.58
C GLY A 394 17.51 10.31 -14.57
N ASP A 395 17.44 11.37 -13.78
CA ASP A 395 18.38 11.61 -12.68
C ASP A 395 18.03 10.79 -11.43
N ASP A 396 16.74 10.61 -11.17
CA ASP A 396 16.17 9.95 -9.99
C ASP A 396 15.21 8.79 -10.33
N TRP A 397 15.02 8.48 -11.61
CA TRP A 397 14.04 7.48 -12.06
C TRP A 397 14.53 6.53 -13.15
N ALA A 398 13.98 5.32 -13.16
CA ALA A 398 14.12 4.32 -14.22
C ALA A 398 12.78 4.04 -14.86
N SER A 399 12.75 3.75 -16.16
CA SER A 399 11.61 3.16 -16.83
C SER A 399 12.03 2.06 -17.78
N PHE A 400 11.26 0.98 -17.82
CA PHE A 400 11.54 -0.18 -18.66
C PHE A 400 10.25 -0.96 -18.94
N THR A 401 10.33 -1.88 -19.90
CA THR A 401 9.27 -2.82 -20.26
C THR A 401 9.70 -4.23 -19.86
N MET A 402 8.83 -5.00 -19.22
CA MET A 402 9.00 -6.44 -18.97
C MET A 402 8.00 -7.22 -19.83
N THR A 403 8.44 -8.34 -20.41
CA THR A 403 7.59 -9.25 -21.20
C THR A 403 7.81 -10.70 -20.76
N VAL A 404 6.73 -11.48 -20.74
CA VAL A 404 6.73 -12.94 -20.58
C VAL A 404 5.99 -13.52 -21.77
N ALA A 405 6.57 -14.56 -22.39
CA ALA A 405 5.95 -15.34 -23.45
C ALA A 405 6.41 -16.79 -23.35
N SER A 406 5.98 -17.48 -22.29
CA SER A 406 6.53 -18.79 -21.92
C SER A 406 5.57 -19.93 -22.22
N SER A 407 6.00 -20.87 -23.06
CA SER A 407 5.20 -22.03 -23.46
C SER A 407 5.38 -23.24 -22.54
N ASN A 408 4.48 -24.22 -22.62
CA ASN A 408 4.67 -25.50 -21.91
C ASN A 408 5.80 -26.31 -22.57
N PRO A 409 6.92 -26.57 -21.87
CA PRO A 409 8.09 -27.21 -22.45
C PRO A 409 7.90 -28.71 -22.76
N LEU A 410 6.86 -29.34 -22.20
CA LEU A 410 6.54 -30.75 -22.45
C LEU A 410 5.78 -30.98 -23.76
N LEU A 411 5.19 -29.93 -24.31
CA LEU A 411 4.35 -29.97 -25.50
C LEU A 411 5.10 -29.35 -26.67
N THR A 412 6.13 -30.04 -27.16
CA THR A 412 6.89 -29.62 -28.34
C THR A 412 6.81 -30.70 -29.41
N TRP A 413 6.45 -30.31 -30.64
CA TRP A 413 6.40 -31.17 -31.82
C TRP A 413 7.25 -30.53 -32.92
N ASP A 414 8.33 -31.19 -33.34
CA ASP A 414 9.22 -30.73 -34.43
C ASP A 414 9.71 -29.27 -34.26
N GLY A 415 10.05 -28.89 -33.03
CA GLY A 415 10.48 -27.52 -32.69
C GLY A 415 9.37 -26.47 -32.60
N LEU A 416 8.11 -26.84 -32.89
CA LEU A 416 6.94 -25.99 -32.70
C LEU A 416 6.23 -26.37 -31.39
N SER A 417 5.94 -25.36 -30.57
CA SER A 417 5.08 -25.53 -29.38
C SER A 417 3.65 -25.20 -29.79
N PRO A 418 2.73 -26.17 -29.83
CA PRO A 418 1.35 -25.92 -30.20
C PRO A 418 0.50 -25.48 -28.99
N SER A 419 1.08 -25.39 -27.78
CA SER A 419 0.45 -24.73 -26.63
C SER A 419 0.57 -23.21 -26.75
N PRO A 420 -0.50 -22.43 -26.49
CA PRO A 420 -0.37 -21.00 -26.26
C PRO A 420 0.61 -20.72 -25.13
N ASN A 421 1.27 -19.57 -25.22
CA ASN A 421 2.17 -19.11 -24.17
C ASN A 421 1.35 -18.62 -22.97
N ILE A 422 2.03 -18.50 -21.84
CA ILE A 422 1.67 -17.51 -20.82
C ILE A 422 2.23 -16.18 -21.33
N ASP A 423 1.35 -15.29 -21.77
CA ASP A 423 1.68 -13.96 -22.25
C ASP A 423 1.37 -12.90 -21.19
N ALA A 424 2.36 -12.07 -20.89
CA ALA A 424 2.22 -10.92 -20.01
C ALA A 424 3.20 -9.83 -20.40
N PHE A 425 2.81 -8.58 -20.15
CA PHE A 425 3.73 -7.46 -20.18
C PHE A 425 3.43 -6.45 -19.08
N TYR A 426 4.44 -5.69 -18.69
CA TYR A 426 4.23 -4.42 -18.01
C TYR A 426 5.26 -3.38 -18.44
N THR A 427 4.89 -2.11 -18.35
CA THR A 427 5.81 -0.98 -18.30
C THR A 427 5.87 -0.45 -16.88
N ALA A 428 7.07 -0.22 -16.37
CA ALA A 428 7.28 0.42 -15.07
C ALA A 428 8.00 1.75 -15.27
N LYS A 429 7.62 2.76 -14.50
CA LYS A 429 8.44 3.95 -14.24
C LYS A 429 8.52 4.13 -12.74
N VAL A 430 9.72 4.03 -12.17
CA VAL A 430 9.92 4.05 -10.71
C VAL A 430 10.98 5.06 -10.33
N TYR A 431 10.73 5.75 -9.22
CA TYR A 431 11.58 6.79 -8.67
C TYR A 431 12.27 6.32 -7.39
N ASN A 432 13.32 7.02 -6.97
CA ASN A 432 14.09 6.70 -5.75
C ASN A 432 13.27 6.70 -4.45
N ASN A 433 12.17 7.45 -4.42
CA ASN A 433 11.22 7.55 -3.31
C ASN A 433 10.06 6.53 -3.42
N TRP A 434 10.15 5.61 -4.39
CA TRP A 434 9.17 4.57 -4.73
C TRP A 434 7.83 5.06 -5.27
N ASP A 435 7.70 6.35 -5.55
CA ASP A 435 6.65 6.76 -6.45
C ASP A 435 6.81 5.97 -7.75
N GLY A 436 5.69 5.61 -8.37
CA GLY A 436 5.74 4.84 -9.60
C GLY A 436 4.45 4.85 -10.39
N ASP A 437 4.58 4.66 -11.70
CA ASP A 437 3.47 4.43 -12.63
C ASP A 437 3.72 3.07 -13.29
N PHE A 438 2.77 2.15 -13.11
CA PHE A 438 2.85 0.77 -13.59
C PHE A 438 1.64 0.50 -14.47
N TYR A 439 1.87 -0.03 -15.66
CA TYR A 439 0.82 -0.38 -16.61
C TYR A 439 1.13 -1.77 -17.17
N GLY A 440 0.15 -2.65 -17.25
CA GLY A 440 0.37 -3.97 -17.81
C GLY A 440 -0.88 -4.63 -18.35
N ALA A 441 -0.66 -5.71 -19.09
CA ALA A 441 -1.71 -6.65 -19.44
C ALA A 441 -1.15 -8.08 -19.43
N HIS A 442 -2.05 -9.04 -19.27
CA HIS A 442 -1.70 -10.45 -19.28
C HIS A 442 -2.93 -11.31 -19.59
N ASP A 443 -2.66 -12.57 -19.98
CA ASP A 443 -3.69 -13.60 -20.11
C ASP A 443 -4.48 -13.80 -18.81
N GLN A 444 -5.71 -14.30 -18.87
CA GLN A 444 -6.48 -14.59 -17.65
C GLN A 444 -6.18 -15.99 -17.05
N ALA A 445 -5.10 -16.60 -17.52
CA ALA A 445 -4.54 -17.85 -17.02
C ALA A 445 -3.01 -17.83 -17.19
N PRO A 446 -2.23 -18.35 -16.22
CA PRO A 446 -2.65 -18.90 -14.94
C PRO A 446 -2.96 -17.78 -13.92
N SER A 447 -2.57 -17.91 -12.64
CA SER A 447 -2.61 -16.76 -11.72
C SER A 447 -1.39 -15.87 -11.93
N HIS A 448 -1.57 -14.56 -11.73
CA HIS A 448 -0.54 -13.53 -11.87
C HIS A 448 -0.46 -12.70 -10.59
N GLU A 449 0.75 -12.38 -10.14
CA GLU A 449 1.00 -11.52 -8.99
C GLU A 449 2.19 -10.59 -9.28
N PHE A 450 2.09 -9.34 -8.83
CA PHE A 450 3.10 -8.32 -9.05
C PHE A 450 3.30 -7.47 -7.80
N TYR A 451 4.54 -7.37 -7.36
CA TYR A 451 4.93 -6.66 -6.14
C TYR A 451 6.08 -5.69 -6.40
N ILE A 452 6.15 -4.63 -5.58
CA ILE A 452 7.33 -3.78 -5.45
C ILE A 452 7.91 -3.93 -4.04
N PHE A 453 9.24 -4.06 -3.95
CA PHE A 453 9.97 -4.25 -2.70
C PHE A 453 11.03 -3.20 -2.49
N ALA A 454 11.39 -3.02 -1.22
CA ALA A 454 12.62 -2.39 -0.82
C ALA A 454 13.79 -3.28 -1.20
N TYR A 455 14.89 -2.67 -1.62
CA TYR A 455 16.11 -3.40 -1.84
C TYR A 455 17.27 -2.75 -1.07
N PRO A 456 17.98 -3.49 -0.21
CA PRO A 456 17.65 -4.83 0.30
C PRO A 456 16.64 -4.76 1.47
N SER A 457 15.41 -5.25 1.32
CA SER A 457 14.49 -5.51 2.46
C SER A 457 13.25 -6.29 2.01
N ASP A 458 12.65 -7.03 2.93
CA ASP A 458 11.39 -7.76 2.76
C ASP A 458 10.11 -6.89 2.78
N SER A 459 10.24 -5.58 2.96
CA SER A 459 9.10 -4.66 2.93
C SER A 459 8.66 -4.44 1.48
N GLY A 460 7.41 -4.79 1.18
CA GLY A 460 6.86 -4.64 -0.17
C GLY A 460 5.37 -4.35 -0.21
N LEU A 461 4.89 -4.00 -1.40
CA LEU A 461 3.50 -3.64 -1.68
C LEU A 461 2.97 -4.47 -2.85
N PRO A 462 1.75 -5.04 -2.75
CA PRO A 462 1.10 -5.70 -3.88
C PRO A 462 0.63 -4.64 -4.88
N LEU A 463 1.21 -4.65 -6.08
CA LEU A 463 0.77 -3.80 -7.19
C LEU A 463 -0.46 -4.42 -7.84
N HIS A 464 -0.37 -5.68 -8.27
CA HIS A 464 -1.44 -6.37 -9.00
C HIS A 464 -1.54 -7.84 -8.62
N LYS A 465 -2.75 -8.38 -8.59
CA LYS A 465 -3.04 -9.80 -8.34
C LYS A 465 -4.24 -10.23 -9.15
N GLN A 466 -4.13 -11.36 -9.83
CA GLN A 466 -5.26 -12.00 -10.50
C GLN A 466 -5.17 -13.52 -10.36
N ARG A 467 -6.28 -14.13 -9.96
CA ARG A 467 -6.37 -15.59 -9.84
C ARG A 467 -6.73 -16.19 -11.21
N LEU A 468 -6.20 -17.38 -11.49
CA LEU A 468 -6.59 -18.21 -12.63
C LEU A 468 -8.12 -18.29 -12.75
N LYS A 469 -8.66 -17.89 -13.91
CA LYS A 469 -10.07 -18.15 -14.26
C LYS A 469 -10.26 -19.57 -14.79
N ALA A 470 -9.71 -19.84 -15.97
CA ALA A 470 -9.65 -21.17 -16.57
C ALA A 470 -8.57 -21.21 -17.65
N PHE A 471 -7.97 -22.38 -17.91
CA PHE A 471 -6.89 -22.49 -18.92
C PHE A 471 -7.34 -22.20 -20.36
N SER A 472 -8.63 -22.19 -20.66
CA SER A 472 -9.13 -21.70 -21.94
C SER A 472 -8.78 -20.22 -22.19
N TYR A 473 -8.50 -19.45 -21.14
CA TYR A 473 -8.12 -18.05 -21.24
C TYR A 473 -6.63 -17.83 -21.57
N LEU A 474 -5.83 -18.90 -21.77
CA LEU A 474 -4.53 -18.82 -22.44
C LEU A 474 -4.67 -18.66 -23.96
N PHE A 475 -5.86 -18.93 -24.51
CA PHE A 475 -6.03 -18.82 -25.95
C PHE A 475 -6.14 -17.35 -26.35
N PRO A 476 -5.43 -16.92 -27.42
CA PRO A 476 -5.25 -15.51 -27.80
C PRO A 476 -6.53 -14.83 -28.30
N ASN A 477 -7.70 -15.49 -28.19
CA ASN A 477 -9.00 -14.94 -28.57
C ASN A 477 -9.84 -14.54 -27.36
N TYR A 478 -9.44 -14.90 -26.14
CA TYR A 478 -9.97 -14.26 -24.94
C TYR A 478 -9.35 -12.87 -24.79
N PRO A 479 -10.08 -11.90 -24.22
CA PRO A 479 -9.50 -10.59 -23.93
C PRO A 479 -8.47 -10.69 -22.80
N ASP A 480 -7.42 -9.90 -22.90
CA ASP A 480 -6.43 -9.77 -21.81
C ASP A 480 -7.03 -9.00 -20.64
N THR A 481 -6.55 -9.27 -19.43
CA THR A 481 -6.72 -8.32 -18.32
C THR A 481 -5.77 -7.17 -18.52
N GLU A 482 -6.27 -5.94 -18.45
CA GLU A 482 -5.44 -4.72 -18.48
C GLU A 482 -5.58 -3.96 -17.17
N TRP A 483 -4.44 -3.59 -16.59
CA TRP A 483 -4.38 -2.95 -15.28
C TRP A 483 -3.37 -1.80 -15.28
N LYS A 484 -3.62 -0.81 -14.42
CA LYS A 484 -2.70 0.29 -14.16
C LYS A 484 -2.69 0.63 -12.68
N VAL A 485 -1.51 0.81 -12.09
CA VAL A 485 -1.35 1.18 -10.68
C VAL A 485 -0.37 2.34 -10.58
N SER A 486 -0.73 3.35 -9.80
CA SER A 486 0.22 4.38 -9.37
C SER A 486 0.56 4.19 -7.89
N VAL A 487 1.83 4.28 -7.54
CA VAL A 487 2.28 4.35 -6.15
C VAL A 487 2.65 5.80 -5.87
N VAL A 488 2.09 6.36 -4.79
CA VAL A 488 2.37 7.72 -4.34
C VAL A 488 2.76 7.70 -2.87
N ASN A 489 3.90 8.27 -2.54
CA ASN A 489 4.38 8.37 -1.18
C ASN A 489 3.44 9.29 -0.36
N GLY A 490 2.87 8.76 0.71
CA GLY A 490 2.02 9.48 1.64
C GLY A 490 2.84 10.47 2.45
N VAL A 491 2.52 11.76 2.32
CA VAL A 491 3.06 12.79 3.21
C VAL A 491 2.03 13.00 4.31
N ALA A 492 2.46 12.97 5.57
CA ALA A 492 1.56 13.32 6.68
C ALA A 492 0.94 14.71 6.41
N ASN A 493 -0.39 14.78 6.39
CA ASN A 493 -1.11 16.04 6.33
C ASN A 493 -0.65 16.92 7.48
N GLY A 494 -0.39 18.19 7.20
CA GLY A 494 0.15 19.14 8.17
C GLY A 494 -0.77 19.41 9.36
N ARG A 495 -0.77 18.50 10.34
CA ARG A 495 -0.15 18.79 11.63
C ARG A 495 1.18 18.08 11.58
N ILE A 496 2.29 18.78 11.84
CA ILE A 496 3.59 18.16 11.95
C ILE A 496 3.50 17.13 13.09
N MET A 497 3.20 15.88 12.77
CA MET A 497 3.63 14.73 13.54
C MET A 497 5.01 14.40 12.96
N PRO A 498 6.11 14.99 13.50
CA PRO A 498 7.44 14.56 13.11
C PRO A 498 7.52 13.06 13.37
N ASP A 499 8.01 12.32 12.36
CA ASP A 499 8.36 10.88 12.38
C ASP A 499 8.11 10.25 13.75
N VAL A 500 6.87 9.82 14.01
CA VAL A 500 6.53 9.30 15.32
C VAL A 500 7.26 7.96 15.48
N PRO A 501 7.99 7.72 16.59
CA PRO A 501 8.60 6.42 16.85
C PRO A 501 7.54 5.31 16.76
N ASP A 502 7.94 4.12 16.33
CA ASP A 502 7.11 2.94 16.01
C ASP A 502 6.13 2.48 17.14
N ASP A 503 6.16 3.12 18.32
CA ASP A 503 5.28 2.91 19.48
C ASP A 503 3.88 3.57 19.37
N LEU A 504 3.48 4.09 18.19
CA LEU A 504 2.07 4.50 17.95
C LEU A 504 1.21 3.40 17.30
N ASP A 505 1.78 2.26 16.94
CA ASP A 505 0.97 1.08 16.65
C ASP A 505 0.35 0.47 17.92
N ASN A 506 0.72 0.98 19.11
CA ASN A 506 -0.02 0.69 20.32
C ASN A 506 -1.28 1.59 20.41
N PRO A 507 -2.49 1.04 20.17
CA PRO A 507 -3.75 1.80 20.14
C PRO A 507 -4.14 2.41 21.47
N GLN A 508 -3.46 2.06 22.57
CA GLN A 508 -3.76 2.57 23.92
C GLN A 508 -3.35 4.03 24.11
N TRP A 509 -2.37 4.53 23.34
CA TRP A 509 -1.91 5.92 23.48
C TRP A 509 -2.82 6.89 22.72
N SER A 510 -3.61 7.66 23.47
CA SER A 510 -4.46 8.72 22.93
C SER A 510 -3.74 10.07 22.93
N PRO A 511 -3.73 10.83 21.81
CA PRO A 511 -3.14 12.16 21.79
C PRO A 511 -3.98 13.13 22.63
N LEU A 512 -3.32 13.90 23.49
CA LEU A 512 -3.94 14.96 24.29
C LEU A 512 -3.74 16.36 23.68
N GLY A 513 -2.77 16.51 22.78
CA GLY A 513 -2.42 17.78 22.15
C GLY A 513 -0.91 18.05 22.25
N GLY A 514 -0.51 19.29 22.03
CA GLY A 514 0.89 19.67 22.02
C GLY A 514 1.11 21.06 21.47
N ASN A 515 2.37 21.48 21.42
CA ASN A 515 2.71 22.77 20.84
C ASN A 515 2.68 22.71 19.31
N THR A 516 2.03 23.70 18.69
CA THR A 516 2.06 23.90 17.23
C THR A 516 3.31 24.65 16.76
N GLN A 517 4.11 25.18 17.68
CA GLN A 517 5.36 25.90 17.45
C GLN A 517 6.42 25.45 18.47
N PRO A 518 7.71 25.45 18.12
CA PRO A 518 8.76 25.07 19.05
C PRO A 518 8.75 25.96 20.30
N SER A 519 8.79 25.37 21.49
CA SER A 519 8.74 26.07 22.77
C SER A 519 9.50 25.28 23.84
N ASN A 520 9.90 25.96 24.91
CA ASN A 520 10.49 25.34 26.09
C ASN A 520 9.44 24.88 27.13
N LYS A 521 8.16 25.14 26.88
CA LYS A 521 7.01 24.68 27.70
C LYS A 521 5.88 24.24 26.77
N SER A 522 5.24 23.10 27.06
CA SER A 522 4.05 22.64 26.37
C SER A 522 2.80 23.40 26.82
N THR A 523 1.73 23.32 26.03
CA THR A 523 0.38 23.61 26.54
C THR A 523 0.05 22.66 27.69
N THR A 524 -0.74 23.15 28.66
CA THR A 524 -1.36 22.30 29.69
C THR A 524 -2.45 21.44 29.05
N VAL A 525 -2.49 20.16 29.39
CA VAL A 525 -3.48 19.20 28.90
C VAL A 525 -4.12 18.46 30.07
N GLN A 526 -5.37 18.06 29.90
CA GLN A 526 -6.05 17.21 30.86
C GLN A 526 -5.73 15.74 30.59
N SER A 527 -5.38 15.02 31.65
CA SER A 527 -5.07 13.60 31.63
C SER A 527 -5.98 12.84 32.59
N ASP A 528 -6.27 11.60 32.24
CA ASP A 528 -6.97 10.62 33.07
C ASP A 528 -6.06 10.06 34.17
N GLY A 529 -4.81 10.54 34.25
CA GLY A 529 -3.85 10.21 35.30
C GLY A 529 -3.28 8.80 35.18
N HIS A 530 -3.16 8.23 33.98
CA HIS A 530 -2.49 6.94 33.79
C HIS A 530 -0.98 7.12 33.57
N ASP A 531 -0.46 6.56 32.48
CA ASP A 531 0.88 6.85 32.03
C ASP A 531 0.81 8.04 31.09
N PHE A 532 1.69 9.02 31.30
CA PHE A 532 1.75 10.22 30.50
C PHE A 532 2.99 10.17 29.61
N LYS A 533 2.84 10.46 28.32
CA LYS A 533 3.94 10.42 27.35
C LYS A 533 4.09 11.76 26.66
N ALA A 534 5.34 12.24 26.58
CA ALA A 534 5.70 13.34 25.70
C ALA A 534 6.67 12.85 24.62
N ILE A 535 6.39 13.23 23.39
CA ILE A 535 7.30 13.08 22.25
C ILE A 535 7.86 14.47 21.95
N ILE A 536 9.18 14.57 22.08
CA ILE A 536 9.92 15.83 21.97
C ILE A 536 10.75 15.77 20.70
N SER A 537 10.49 16.69 19.78
CA SER A 537 11.12 16.73 18.46
C SER A 537 11.82 18.05 18.27
N ASN A 538 13.10 17.97 17.92
CA ASN A 538 13.94 19.13 17.70
C ASN A 538 13.55 19.87 16.42
N ALA A 539 13.26 21.16 16.55
CA ALA A 539 13.05 22.05 15.42
C ALA A 539 14.32 22.79 14.98
N SER A 540 15.41 22.70 15.77
CA SER A 540 16.70 23.36 15.54
C SER A 540 17.83 22.35 15.36
N SER A 541 18.80 22.59 14.48
CA SER A 541 19.87 21.62 14.17
C SER A 541 21.01 21.55 15.20
N THR A 542 20.81 22.02 16.44
CA THR A 542 21.86 22.05 17.46
C THR A 542 21.92 20.72 18.24
N GLU A 543 23.11 20.10 18.33
CA GLU A 543 23.37 18.84 19.05
C GLU A 543 23.36 18.97 20.59
N GLU A 544 22.74 20.02 21.15
CA GLU A 544 22.71 20.23 22.59
C GLU A 544 21.72 19.29 23.29
N SER A 545 22.16 18.66 24.39
CA SER A 545 21.31 17.86 25.26
C SER A 545 20.38 18.76 26.08
N VAL A 546 19.08 18.54 25.97
CA VAL A 546 18.05 19.30 26.71
C VAL A 546 17.41 18.39 27.75
N SER A 547 17.00 18.94 28.90
CA SER A 547 16.27 18.19 29.94
C SER A 547 14.87 18.75 30.09
N TYR A 548 13.88 17.87 30.15
CA TYR A 548 12.47 18.19 30.33
C TYR A 548 11.91 17.54 31.59
N SER A 549 10.96 18.19 32.24
CA SER A 549 10.24 17.68 33.40
C SER A 549 8.73 17.88 33.23
N LEU A 550 7.95 16.98 33.80
CA LEU A 550 6.50 17.05 33.85
C LEU A 550 6.06 17.82 35.10
N TYR A 551 5.09 18.71 34.93
CA TYR A 551 4.48 19.50 36.00
C TYR A 551 2.98 19.31 35.97
N GLU A 552 2.39 19.30 37.15
CA GLU A 552 0.97 19.44 37.40
C GLU A 552 0.68 20.93 37.62
N ASP A 553 -0.26 21.45 36.85
CA ASP A 553 -0.76 22.83 36.88
C ASP A 553 -2.00 22.84 37.77
N ASP A 554 -1.84 23.12 39.06
CA ASP A 554 -2.97 23.26 39.97
C ASP A 554 -3.41 24.72 39.98
N ALA A 555 -4.65 24.98 39.55
CA ALA A 555 -5.22 26.32 39.45
C ALA A 555 -5.20 27.10 40.79
N ASP A 556 -5.14 26.39 41.92
CA ASP A 556 -5.24 26.96 43.27
C ASP A 556 -3.93 26.89 44.08
N SER A 557 -2.84 26.33 43.52
CA SER A 557 -1.55 26.22 44.21
C SER A 557 -0.34 26.43 43.30
N THR A 558 0.87 26.24 43.84
CA THR A 558 2.10 26.35 43.03
C THR A 558 2.33 25.06 42.26
N ASP A 559 2.58 25.16 40.94
CA ASP A 559 2.81 24.01 40.06
C ASP A 559 3.70 22.93 40.68
N THR A 560 3.17 21.72 40.80
CA THR A 560 3.85 20.61 41.47
C THR A 560 4.67 19.82 40.45
N LEU A 561 5.95 19.58 40.76
CA LEU A 561 6.80 18.73 39.93
C LEU A 561 6.33 17.27 40.02
N VAL A 562 5.98 16.69 38.89
CA VAL A 562 5.52 15.30 38.78
C VAL A 562 6.72 14.35 38.76
N GLY A 563 7.03 13.79 39.93
CA GLY A 563 8.09 12.80 40.13
C GLY A 563 9.52 13.36 40.02
N LYS A 564 10.21 13.53 41.16
CA LYS A 564 11.62 14.02 41.22
C LYS A 564 12.66 13.18 40.46
N LEU A 565 12.33 11.94 40.06
CA LEU A 565 13.26 10.98 39.42
C LEU A 565 13.20 10.96 37.89
N ASN A 566 12.23 11.64 37.25
CA ASN A 566 11.94 11.47 35.83
C ASN A 566 12.25 12.73 35.00
N GLN A 567 13.47 13.26 35.14
CA GLN A 567 13.98 14.24 34.17
C GLN A 567 14.33 13.53 32.87
N CYS A 568 13.63 13.89 31.79
CA CYS A 568 13.85 13.30 30.48
C CYS A 568 14.96 14.05 29.75
N LYS A 569 16.08 13.37 29.47
CA LYS A 569 17.20 13.92 28.70
C LYS A 569 17.01 13.63 27.21
N VAL A 570 16.83 14.70 26.44
CA VAL A 570 16.67 14.68 25.00
C VAL A 570 18.02 15.00 24.35
N ARG A 571 18.54 14.07 23.54
CA ARG A 571 19.79 14.26 22.77
C ARG A 571 19.54 14.18 21.26
N THR A 572 18.76 13.19 20.85
CA THR A 572 18.33 12.93 19.48
C THR A 572 16.90 13.44 19.24
N SER A 573 16.46 13.50 17.98
CA SER A 573 15.09 13.87 17.64
C SER A 573 14.49 12.79 16.71
N PRO A 574 13.26 12.31 16.96
CA PRO A 574 12.45 12.53 18.17
C PRO A 574 13.02 11.80 19.41
N ASN A 575 12.66 12.25 20.61
CA ASN A 575 12.87 11.53 21.87
C ASN A 575 11.56 11.33 22.61
N LYS A 576 11.46 10.20 23.32
CA LYS A 576 10.27 9.80 24.08
C LYS A 576 10.54 9.94 25.58
N CYS A 577 9.58 10.54 26.27
CA CYS A 577 9.56 10.67 27.72
C CYS A 577 8.27 10.05 28.24
N ILE A 578 8.34 9.05 29.13
CA ILE A 578 7.17 8.48 29.81
C ILE A 578 7.29 8.79 31.30
N TRP A 579 6.19 9.26 31.88
CA TRP A 579 5.98 9.35 33.32
C TRP A 579 4.87 8.36 33.68
N THR A 580 5.19 7.39 34.53
CA THR A 580 4.24 6.36 34.97
C THR A 580 3.60 6.74 36.31
N ASN A 581 2.44 6.15 36.62
CA ASN A 581 1.71 6.36 37.89
C ASN A 581 1.37 7.83 38.18
N THR A 582 0.78 8.51 37.19
CA THR A 582 0.38 9.91 37.34
C THR A 582 -0.99 10.10 38.03
N ASN A 583 -1.64 9.01 38.41
CA ASN A 583 -3.02 8.97 38.97
C ASN A 583 -3.17 9.70 40.30
N LYS A 584 -2.09 9.80 41.08
CA LYS A 584 -2.09 10.53 42.35
C LYS A 584 -2.20 12.06 42.20
N TYR A 585 -2.08 12.56 40.97
CA TYR A 585 -2.23 13.96 40.60
C TYR A 585 -3.60 14.25 39.96
N ILE A 586 -4.54 13.29 40.07
CA ILE A 586 -5.93 13.53 39.70
C ILE A 586 -6.59 14.26 40.88
N ASP A 587 -6.89 15.53 40.68
CA ASP A 587 -7.54 16.38 41.67
C ASP A 587 -8.62 17.27 41.03
N GLY A 588 -8.99 18.34 41.73
CA GLY A 588 -9.99 19.32 41.28
C GLY A 588 -11.42 18.78 41.07
N ASP A 589 -12.31 19.68 40.65
CA ASP A 589 -13.72 19.36 40.39
C ASP A 589 -13.92 18.52 39.11
N ASN A 590 -12.99 18.63 38.15
CA ASN A 590 -13.03 17.89 36.89
C ASN A 590 -12.52 16.46 37.01
N LYS A 591 -11.88 16.10 38.13
CA LYS A 591 -11.25 14.79 38.38
C LYS A 591 -10.29 14.40 37.26
N LYS A 592 -9.45 15.34 36.82
CA LYS A 592 -8.39 15.15 35.83
C LYS A 592 -7.11 15.73 36.38
N ALA A 593 -5.98 15.16 35.96
CA ALA A 593 -4.69 15.79 36.18
C ALA A 593 -4.42 16.81 35.07
N GLU A 594 -3.86 17.97 35.41
CA GLU A 594 -3.57 19.05 34.47
C GLU A 594 -2.07 19.14 34.23
N PHE A 595 -1.58 18.58 33.13
CA PHE A 595 -0.16 18.38 32.90
C PHE A 595 0.43 19.27 31.83
N TYR A 596 1.65 19.75 32.07
CA TYR A 596 2.50 20.30 31.04
C TYR A 596 3.96 19.85 31.21
N VAL A 597 4.69 19.83 30.09
CA VAL A 597 6.12 19.52 30.07
C VAL A 597 6.91 20.80 29.87
N LYS A 598 7.94 21.01 30.69
CA LYS A 598 8.79 22.19 30.65
C LYS A 598 10.27 21.82 30.68
N GLN A 599 11.04 22.54 29.87
CA GLN A 599 12.48 22.47 29.83
C GLN A 599 13.07 22.97 31.15
N THR A 600 13.97 22.18 31.72
CA THR A 600 14.67 22.48 32.97
C THR A 600 16.16 22.72 32.80
N SER A 601 16.72 22.49 31.61
CA SER A 601 18.09 22.89 31.28
C SER A 601 18.17 24.38 30.91
N THR A 602 19.37 24.96 31.00
CA THR A 602 19.66 26.35 30.61
C THR A 602 19.83 26.56 29.10
N SER A 603 19.61 25.54 28.28
CA SER A 603 19.74 25.63 26.82
C SER A 603 18.64 26.54 26.23
N GLN A 604 18.95 27.25 25.15
CA GLN A 604 17.97 28.07 24.42
C GLN A 604 17.25 27.31 23.28
N ARG A 605 17.52 26.00 23.16
CA ARG A 605 16.87 25.14 22.16
C ARG A 605 15.36 25.10 22.39
N LEU A 606 14.59 25.19 21.30
CA LEU A 606 13.13 25.09 21.30
C LEU A 606 12.72 23.78 20.60
N ASP A 607 11.80 23.05 21.20
CA ASP A 607 11.34 21.76 20.68
C ASP A 607 9.81 21.77 20.44
N LEU A 608 9.37 20.95 19.49
CA LEU A 608 7.97 20.56 19.38
C LEU A 608 7.69 19.47 20.41
N ILE A 609 6.62 19.64 21.19
CA ILE A 609 6.25 18.73 22.28
C ILE A 609 4.83 18.25 22.02
N ASN A 610 4.67 16.95 21.77
CA ASN A 610 3.37 16.27 21.63
C ASN A 610 3.11 15.40 22.85
N LEU A 611 1.91 15.50 23.40
CA LEU A 611 1.49 14.90 24.67
C LEU A 611 0.43 13.84 24.43
N PHE A 612 0.53 12.74 25.16
CA PHE A 612 -0.33 11.57 25.04
C PHE A 612 -0.65 11.01 26.41
N ASP A 613 -1.83 10.41 26.51
CA ASP A 613 -2.27 9.63 27.66
C ASP A 613 -2.45 8.17 27.26
N ARG A 614 -2.18 7.24 28.17
CA ARG A 614 -2.43 5.81 27.94
C ARG A 614 -3.79 5.44 28.49
N LYS A 615 -4.69 4.94 27.63
CA LYS A 615 -5.98 4.39 28.03
C LYS A 615 -5.85 2.91 28.36
N TRP A 616 -6.36 2.53 29.52
CA TRP A 616 -6.43 1.14 29.97
C TRP A 616 -7.89 0.68 30.01
N THR A 617 -8.20 -0.39 29.32
CA THR A 617 -9.51 -1.05 29.35
C THR A 617 -9.40 -2.29 30.22
N LYS A 618 -10.25 -2.40 31.25
CA LYS A 618 -10.29 -3.64 32.05
C LYS A 618 -10.80 -4.79 31.18
N VAL A 619 -9.99 -5.82 31.01
CA VAL A 619 -10.35 -7.04 30.25
C VAL A 619 -10.79 -8.18 31.16
N GLY A 620 -10.44 -8.13 32.44
CA GLY A 620 -10.80 -9.19 33.36
C GLY A 620 -10.39 -8.96 34.80
N GLU A 621 -10.85 -9.86 35.67
CA GLU A 621 -10.46 -9.92 37.07
C GLU A 621 -10.55 -11.37 37.54
N ASP A 622 -9.50 -11.81 38.22
CA ASP A 622 -9.51 -13.03 39.03
C ASP A 622 -9.55 -12.60 40.50
N SER A 623 -10.67 -12.89 41.15
CA SER A 623 -10.93 -12.45 42.52
C SER A 623 -10.06 -13.17 43.55
N GLU A 624 -9.58 -14.39 43.26
CA GLU A 624 -8.75 -15.18 44.17
C GLU A 624 -8.01 -16.32 43.44
N PHE A 625 -6.68 -16.30 43.41
CA PHE A 625 -5.85 -17.40 42.93
C PHE A 625 -4.58 -17.61 43.77
N THR A 626 -3.96 -18.79 43.65
CA THR A 626 -2.75 -19.18 44.41
C THR A 626 -1.56 -19.51 43.50
N LEU A 627 -1.77 -20.33 42.47
CA LEU A 627 -0.70 -20.78 41.58
C LEU A 627 -0.83 -20.23 40.16
N LYS A 628 -2.03 -20.25 39.59
CA LYS A 628 -2.35 -19.80 38.23
C LYS A 628 -3.65 -18.99 38.30
N SER A 629 -3.68 -17.80 37.71
CA SER A 629 -4.91 -17.04 37.54
C SER A 629 -5.77 -17.62 36.41
N ASP A 630 -7.01 -17.15 36.33
CA ASP A 630 -7.83 -17.27 35.12
C ASP A 630 -7.12 -16.66 33.91
N ARG A 631 -7.53 -17.13 32.72
CA ARG A 631 -7.04 -16.66 31.41
C ARG A 631 -7.84 -15.47 30.92
N PHE A 632 -7.17 -14.49 30.33
CA PHE A 632 -7.79 -13.29 29.78
C PHE A 632 -7.18 -12.92 28.44
N SER A 633 -8.04 -12.65 27.46
CA SER A 633 -7.59 -12.30 26.10
C SER A 633 -7.23 -10.82 25.98
N SER A 634 -6.15 -10.53 25.25
CA SER A 634 -5.66 -9.19 24.88
C SER A 634 -5.63 -9.01 23.36
N SER A 635 -5.73 -7.76 22.92
CA SER A 635 -5.64 -7.33 21.53
C SER A 635 -4.21 -7.09 21.02
N GLY A 636 -3.18 -7.28 21.86
CA GLY A 636 -1.77 -7.21 21.44
C GLY A 636 -1.10 -5.83 21.59
N GLY A 637 -1.60 -4.97 22.48
CA GLY A 637 -0.99 -3.68 22.84
C GLY A 637 0.06 -3.82 23.95
N ASP A 638 -0.06 -2.99 25.00
CA ASP A 638 0.59 -3.28 26.29
C ASP A 638 -0.43 -3.99 27.19
N PHE A 639 0.04 -4.88 28.04
CA PHE A 639 -0.81 -5.58 29.01
C PHE A 639 -0.45 -5.16 30.42
N LYS A 640 -1.46 -5.05 31.29
CA LYS A 640 -1.24 -4.64 32.68
C LYS A 640 -2.04 -5.48 33.64
N ALA A 641 -1.41 -5.86 34.75
CA ALA A 641 -2.06 -6.51 35.87
C ALA A 641 -1.84 -5.71 37.15
N ASN A 642 -2.91 -5.44 37.89
CA ASN A 642 -2.82 -5.02 39.28
C ASN A 642 -3.04 -6.23 40.17
N ILE A 643 -2.00 -6.61 40.90
CA ILE A 643 -1.97 -7.81 41.74
C ILE A 643 -2.00 -7.38 43.21
N THR A 644 -2.99 -7.86 43.96
CA THR A 644 -3.17 -7.55 45.38
C THR A 644 -3.07 -8.83 46.21
N VAL A 645 -2.30 -8.78 47.30
CA VAL A 645 -2.17 -9.89 48.25
C VAL A 645 -3.37 -9.87 49.20
N ILE A 646 -4.20 -10.91 49.17
CA ILE A 646 -5.39 -11.06 50.01
C ILE A 646 -5.04 -11.70 51.36
N LYS A 647 -4.18 -12.73 51.35
CA LYS A 647 -3.70 -13.42 52.55
C LYS A 647 -2.20 -13.67 52.43
N LYS A 648 -1.44 -13.18 53.40
CA LYS A 648 0.02 -13.33 53.49
C LYS A 648 0.35 -14.35 54.56
N ASP A 649 0.71 -15.56 54.15
CA ASP A 649 1.41 -16.50 55.03
C ASP A 649 2.92 -16.25 54.83
N ASP A 650 3.71 -16.22 55.92
CA ASP A 650 5.08 -15.69 56.11
C ASP A 650 6.09 -15.77 54.92
N ILE A 651 5.84 -15.06 53.82
CA ILE A 651 6.68 -15.07 52.62
C ILE A 651 7.21 -13.68 52.29
N VAL A 652 8.49 -13.64 51.92
CA VAL A 652 9.25 -12.49 51.48
C VAL A 652 9.27 -12.47 49.94
N ASN A 653 8.55 -11.53 49.32
CA ASN A 653 8.61 -11.17 47.89
C ASN A 653 8.28 -12.27 46.86
N PRO A 654 7.00 -12.66 46.68
CA PRO A 654 6.65 -13.63 45.64
C PRO A 654 6.78 -13.02 44.23
N GLU A 655 7.27 -13.82 43.28
CA GLU A 655 7.48 -13.43 41.88
C GLU A 655 6.51 -14.19 40.97
N TYR A 656 5.75 -13.45 40.16
CA TYR A 656 4.75 -13.99 39.25
C TYR A 656 5.18 -13.72 37.81
N ALA A 657 5.07 -14.73 36.95
CA ALA A 657 5.31 -14.60 35.53
C ALA A 657 3.98 -14.45 34.78
N LEU A 658 3.98 -13.64 33.75
CA LEU A 658 2.93 -13.63 32.72
C LEU A 658 3.30 -14.65 31.65
N TYR A 659 2.34 -15.51 31.32
CA TYR A 659 2.45 -16.50 30.26
C TYR A 659 1.32 -16.31 29.25
N GLU A 660 1.65 -16.50 27.98
CA GLU A 660 0.73 -16.69 26.85
C GLU A 660 0.30 -18.17 26.83
N ASP A 661 -0.98 -18.46 26.59
CA ASP A 661 -1.58 -19.79 26.60
C ASP A 661 -2.11 -20.15 25.20
N ASP A 662 -1.27 -20.78 24.39
CA ASP A 662 -1.61 -21.21 23.04
C ASP A 662 -2.85 -22.14 23.01
N GLU A 663 -3.89 -21.76 22.25
CA GLU A 663 -5.12 -22.55 22.08
C GLU A 663 -4.88 -23.94 21.44
N ASP A 664 -3.77 -24.13 20.72
CA ASP A 664 -3.44 -25.38 20.03
C ASP A 664 -2.75 -26.44 20.94
N GLY A 665 -2.49 -26.09 22.20
CA GLY A 665 -1.83 -26.94 23.18
C GLY A 665 -0.32 -27.01 23.02
N SER A 666 0.31 -26.07 22.29
CA SER A 666 1.75 -25.84 22.40
C SER A 666 2.15 -25.31 23.78
N ARG A 667 3.45 -25.10 23.96
CA ARG A 667 4.02 -24.79 25.26
C ARG A 667 3.87 -23.30 25.50
N ASP A 668 3.14 -22.94 26.54
CA ASP A 668 2.92 -21.58 27.03
C ASP A 668 4.20 -20.72 26.98
N ASP A 669 4.10 -19.60 26.28
CA ASP A 669 5.22 -18.70 26.05
C ASP A 669 5.40 -17.73 27.22
N TYR A 670 6.63 -17.61 27.70
CA TYR A 670 6.96 -16.69 28.78
C TYR A 670 7.03 -15.25 28.26
N VAL A 671 6.23 -14.36 28.84
CA VAL A 671 6.14 -12.95 28.44
C VAL A 671 7.01 -12.06 29.33
N GLY A 672 6.94 -12.23 30.65
CA GLY A 672 7.74 -11.43 31.59
C GLY A 672 7.42 -11.62 33.06
N MET A 673 8.31 -11.17 33.95
CA MET A 673 8.16 -11.26 35.41
C MET A 673 7.53 -10.00 36.02
N CYS A 674 6.77 -10.21 37.09
CA CYS A 674 6.22 -9.23 38.01
C CYS A 674 6.61 -9.58 39.45
N LYS A 675 7.35 -8.68 40.11
CA LYS A 675 7.78 -8.87 41.51
C LYS A 675 6.88 -8.10 42.46
N ILE A 676 6.22 -8.79 43.37
CA ILE A 676 5.34 -8.16 44.35
C ILE A 676 6.16 -7.72 45.56
N THR A 677 6.38 -6.41 45.67
CA THR A 677 7.15 -5.81 46.78
C THR A 677 6.27 -5.24 47.88
N ASN A 678 5.00 -4.98 47.60
CA ASN A 678 4.01 -4.37 48.49
C ASN A 678 2.70 -5.17 48.50
N ASN A 679 1.73 -4.78 49.35
CA ASN A 679 0.41 -5.43 49.41
C ASN A 679 -0.39 -5.34 48.09
N SER A 680 -0.05 -4.39 47.22
CA SER A 680 -0.52 -4.31 45.84
C SER A 680 0.64 -3.93 44.93
N GLN A 681 0.71 -4.52 43.75
CA GLN A 681 1.73 -4.25 42.74
C GLN A 681 1.06 -4.13 41.38
N GLU A 682 1.36 -3.03 40.69
CA GLU A 682 1.03 -2.88 39.28
C GLU A 682 2.23 -3.35 38.44
N CYS A 683 1.95 -4.16 37.42
CA CYS A 683 2.93 -4.69 36.49
C CYS A 683 2.44 -4.51 35.05
N THR A 684 3.32 -4.00 34.19
CA THR A 684 3.02 -3.69 32.79
C THR A 684 4.03 -4.40 31.90
N TRP A 685 3.53 -5.07 30.87
CA TRP A 685 4.29 -5.74 29.82
C TRP A 685 4.03 -5.01 28.51
N GLU A 686 5.05 -4.39 27.94
CA GLU A 686 4.91 -3.54 26.76
C GLU A 686 5.03 -4.34 25.45
N ASN A 687 4.29 -3.93 24.42
CA ASN A 687 4.36 -4.45 23.05
C ASN A 687 4.22 -5.97 22.94
N ILE A 688 3.19 -6.52 23.58
CA ILE A 688 2.87 -7.96 23.57
C ILE A 688 2.18 -8.42 22.27
N GLY A 689 2.16 -7.59 21.23
CA GLY A 689 1.51 -7.90 19.95
C GLY A 689 2.06 -9.12 19.21
N ASN A 690 3.29 -9.54 19.52
CA ASN A 690 3.87 -10.75 18.94
C ASN A 690 3.25 -12.05 19.46
N TYR A 691 2.46 -11.96 20.54
CA TYR A 691 1.74 -13.07 21.16
C TYR A 691 0.28 -13.16 20.68
N VAL A 692 -0.15 -12.30 19.75
CA VAL A 692 -1.49 -12.38 19.17
C VAL A 692 -1.52 -13.45 18.10
N ASP A 693 -2.23 -14.53 18.38
CA ASP A 693 -2.36 -15.66 17.48
C ASP A 693 -3.77 -16.29 17.53
N GLY A 694 -3.84 -17.61 17.33
CA GLY A 694 -5.09 -18.36 17.40
C GLY A 694 -6.13 -17.99 16.34
N THR A 695 -7.30 -18.61 16.46
CA THR A 695 -8.43 -18.36 15.54
C THR A 695 -9.17 -17.07 15.87
N ASN A 696 -9.10 -16.62 17.12
CA ASN A 696 -9.77 -15.43 17.62
C ASN A 696 -8.94 -14.13 17.41
N LYS A 697 -7.66 -14.26 17.00
CA LYS A 697 -6.69 -13.17 16.80
C LYS A 697 -6.50 -12.34 18.07
N LYS A 698 -6.31 -13.02 19.19
CA LYS A 698 -5.99 -12.44 20.49
C LYS A 698 -4.81 -13.21 21.10
N ALA A 699 -4.25 -12.65 22.15
CA ALA A 699 -3.27 -13.31 23.00
C ALA A 699 -3.95 -13.71 24.31
N GLU A 700 -3.74 -14.93 24.78
CA GLU A 700 -4.42 -15.47 25.96
C GLU A 700 -3.48 -15.48 27.17
N PHE A 701 -3.57 -14.48 28.06
CA PHE A 701 -2.64 -14.39 29.17
C PHE A 701 -3.18 -14.91 30.50
N TYR A 702 -2.26 -15.43 31.30
CA TYR A 702 -2.49 -15.71 32.72
C TYR A 702 -1.23 -15.46 33.56
N LEU A 703 -1.40 -15.25 34.86
CA LEU A 703 -0.31 -15.12 35.82
C LEU A 703 -0.02 -16.45 36.48
N LYS A 704 1.26 -16.80 36.60
CA LYS A 704 1.73 -18.01 37.28
C LYS A 704 2.75 -17.69 38.36
N ASN A 705 2.60 -18.31 39.52
CA ASN A 705 3.61 -18.29 40.57
C ASN A 705 4.77 -19.22 40.21
N ASN A 706 6.00 -18.67 40.16
CA ASN A 706 7.19 -19.46 39.85
C ASN A 706 7.87 -20.08 41.09
N ILE A 707 7.32 -19.88 42.29
CA ILE A 707 7.85 -20.43 43.55
C ILE A 707 6.90 -21.52 44.07
N GLU A 708 7.32 -22.79 43.96
CA GLU A 708 6.60 -23.93 44.53
C GLU A 708 6.51 -23.81 46.07
N GLY A 709 5.34 -24.13 46.63
CA GLY A 709 5.12 -24.22 48.09
C GLY A 709 4.61 -22.95 48.78
N THR A 710 3.96 -22.03 48.04
CA THR A 710 3.37 -20.81 48.62
C THR A 710 1.84 -20.82 48.51
N ASP A 711 1.13 -20.74 49.63
CA ASP A 711 -0.35 -20.73 49.72
C ASP A 711 -0.94 -19.29 49.70
N ASN A 712 -0.24 -18.35 49.08
CA ASN A 712 -0.70 -16.97 49.03
C ASN A 712 -2.01 -16.89 48.22
N LYS A 713 -2.99 -16.18 48.76
CA LYS A 713 -4.21 -15.82 48.02
C LYS A 713 -4.03 -14.45 47.42
N LEU A 714 -4.13 -14.36 46.10
CA LEU A 714 -3.99 -13.13 45.35
C LEU A 714 -5.28 -12.78 44.61
N LYS A 715 -5.49 -11.49 44.42
CA LYS A 715 -6.45 -10.94 43.47
C LYS A 715 -5.66 -10.32 42.32
N ALA A 716 -6.06 -10.55 41.08
CA ALA A 716 -5.51 -9.85 39.91
C ALA A 716 -6.61 -9.17 39.11
N THR A 717 -6.38 -7.94 38.70
CA THR A 717 -7.22 -7.24 37.72
C THR A 717 -6.39 -6.93 36.48
N PHE A 718 -6.89 -7.32 35.32
CA PHE A 718 -6.18 -7.27 34.04
C PHE A 718 -6.72 -6.16 33.16
N TYR A 719 -5.80 -5.47 32.47
CA TYR A 719 -6.07 -4.36 31.58
C TYR A 719 -5.31 -4.52 30.26
N ASP A 720 -5.96 -4.09 29.19
CA ASP A 720 -5.49 -4.04 27.79
C ASP A 720 -5.95 -2.76 27.10
#